data_AF-A0A529AWG9-F1
#
_entry.id   AF-A0A529AWG9-F1
#
_cell.length_a   1.000
_cell.length_b   1.000
_cell.length_c   1.000
_cell.angle_alpha   90.00
_cell.angle_beta   90.00
_cell.angle_gamma   90.00
#
_symmetry.space_group_name_H-M   'P 1'
#
loop_
_entity.id
_entity.type
_entity.pdbx_description
1 polymer ?
#
loop_
_entity_poly.entity_id
_entity_poly.type
_entity_poly.pdbx_seq_one_letter_code
_entity_poly.pdbx_strand_id
1 'polypeptide(L)'
;FIGRGRTIVEAAAFDPGAKLGGHSGFTLDPVAALRRQVRVPANKKISLTFWTAVGANRAELEDAIARLDHPEAFARQAMLAWTRSQVQTRHLGLSLADAANVQNLARYLIYPDPFLRLPAESIASGLGKQSGLWPTSISGDFPIFLVRIGDVADLEIVAQALRFQEYMRARGMMIDFVVVNEQASSYVQDLQRAVETLCENSRLRGKELGPRQHIFAVRRDLMDETTYKTLLAVARVVLHTRNGTIFDQIERAETAALQARDALQPAGAPALREPSPPAPQTWTAQASIEGSADGSGLNQWNGFGGFEGDGRHYVVRLAGRRTTPQPWINVVSNASFGFHVSAEGAAFTWSRNSRDYQLTPWANDPVTNRPGEGIYIYDLASGRAFSPLAAVVRDPAMTYETWHGQGFSTFRSTRGPLSMDLTHVVDPVDPVKISRLRIQNTGSVPARLRVYAYAEWVLGSHRSRTAATIVPSRDAATGALLAQNPYGLDFSERVAFLAADSAAHSVTADRGEFIGRHGTSELPHAVLNGASLSGRVEAGDDPCAAIARDIDIPAGGDVTLLWLLGDAASAEEASALVQHHGSKDFDQRLADNERTWRGFLDTIQVETPDKALDAMVNHWLPYQSLACRIRARSAFYQASGAFGFRDQLQDTLALLVHDPKLARDQILNAARRQFPEGDVQHWWLPRTEAGVRTMISDDVVWLAHATAHYLQVTGDTAVLREQLPFIDGPPLEEGEHDAFFTPEISKKTASLYDHCARALDLALKRSSPAGLPLILGGDWNDGMNRVGEHGKGESVWLGWFLLKTLGDFAPVAKAEGDTKRAQAWAKHADVLKRALESTAWDGEWYRRGSFDDGTPLGSRGSQECKIDSIAQSWSVLSGEGDPARSTTAMQQAMKMLVDDELKIVKLFTPPFSKTEKDPGYIKSYPPGVRENGGQYTHAASWFVIALAEMGRTDDAYRCFSMLNPVNHALDEAAAEHYRVEPYVVAADVYAGQGKGGRGGWTWYTGSAGWLYRAAVEGILGIERRGERIQFKPKLPSHWDGYAATLKVLGAELRVRVVRDAKVKAISLEINGKKTKASSFEPKAGDKAEVVVRIPA
;
A
#
# COMPACT_ATOMS: atom_id res chain seq x y z
N PHE A 1 19.75 6.21 10.97
CA PHE A 1 19.78 6.62 12.39
C PHE A 1 19.21 5.53 13.27
N ILE A 2 17.94 5.17 13.09
CA ILE A 2 17.26 4.13 13.87
C ILE A 2 17.88 2.75 13.62
N GLY A 3 18.14 2.41 12.36
CA GLY A 3 18.59 1.06 11.98
C GLY A 3 17.41 0.12 11.77
N ARG A 4 17.53 -0.80 10.82
CA ARG A 4 16.44 -1.71 10.42
C ARG A 4 16.03 -2.62 11.59
N GLY A 5 14.73 -2.72 11.85
CA GLY A 5 14.15 -3.56 12.91
C GLY A 5 14.39 -3.03 14.31
N ARG A 6 14.69 -1.73 14.45
CA ARG A 6 14.86 -1.05 15.74
C ARG A 6 13.84 0.08 15.84
N THR A 7 13.68 0.60 17.05
CA THR A 7 12.82 1.76 17.33
C THR A 7 13.66 2.96 17.75
N ILE A 8 13.03 4.12 17.89
CA ILE A 8 13.69 5.32 18.44
C ILE A 8 14.20 5.13 19.89
N VAL A 9 13.70 4.12 20.62
CA VAL A 9 14.12 3.81 22.00
C VAL A 9 15.48 3.11 22.02
N GLU A 10 15.77 2.28 21.02
CA GLU A 10 17.01 1.48 20.91
C GLU A 10 17.76 1.70 19.58
N ALA A 11 17.65 2.92 19.05
CA ALA A 11 18.24 3.29 17.76
C ALA A 11 19.73 2.90 17.66
N ALA A 12 20.18 2.45 16.48
CA ALA A 12 21.58 2.13 16.18
C ALA A 12 22.54 3.30 16.46
N ALA A 13 22.05 4.54 16.42
CA ALA A 13 22.81 5.68 16.87
C ALA A 13 23.22 5.60 18.36
N PHE A 14 22.48 4.89 19.21
CA PHE A 14 22.80 4.76 20.64
C PHE A 14 23.78 3.63 20.97
N ASP A 15 24.17 2.82 19.98
CA ASP A 15 25.14 1.74 20.18
C ASP A 15 26.51 2.28 20.66
N PRO A 16 27.22 1.55 21.54
CA PRO A 16 28.55 1.94 22.01
C PRO A 16 29.51 2.23 20.84
N GLY A 17 30.12 3.42 20.85
CA GLY A 17 31.07 3.83 19.80
C GLY A 17 30.45 4.25 18.47
N ALA A 18 29.12 4.15 18.29
CA ALA A 18 28.45 4.64 17.09
C ALA A 18 28.72 6.13 16.89
N LYS A 19 28.82 6.59 15.65
CA LYS A 19 28.93 8.02 15.30
C LYS A 19 27.84 8.38 14.30
N LEU A 20 27.36 9.61 14.34
CA LEU A 20 26.48 10.11 13.28
C LEU A 20 27.31 10.25 12.00
N GLY A 21 26.84 9.68 10.89
CA GLY A 21 27.59 9.64 9.62
C GLY A 21 27.74 10.99 8.92
N GLY A 22 27.07 12.05 9.39
CA GLY A 22 27.17 13.40 8.81
C GLY A 22 26.58 13.54 7.40
N HIS A 23 25.85 12.52 6.92
CA HIS A 23 25.23 12.55 5.60
C HIS A 23 24.00 13.48 5.57
N SER A 24 23.86 14.22 4.49
CA SER A 24 22.64 14.97 4.13
C SER A 24 22.21 14.59 2.72
N GLY A 25 20.92 14.74 2.41
CA GLY A 25 20.37 14.43 1.09
C GLY A 25 19.04 13.70 1.17
N PHE A 26 18.65 13.09 0.05
CA PHE A 26 17.40 12.36 -0.06
C PHE A 26 17.43 11.07 0.77
N THR A 27 16.53 10.92 1.74
CA THR A 27 16.41 9.73 2.59
C THR A 27 14.95 9.30 2.65
N LEU A 28 14.72 7.98 2.78
CA LEU A 28 13.38 7.40 2.91
C LEU A 28 12.79 7.66 4.30
N ASP A 29 13.65 7.79 5.30
CA ASP A 29 13.32 8.15 6.68
C ASP A 29 14.12 9.42 7.04
N PRO A 30 13.56 10.61 6.78
CA PRO A 30 14.23 11.88 7.07
C PRO A 30 14.32 12.13 8.56
N VAL A 31 15.56 12.36 9.02
CA VAL A 31 15.85 12.70 10.40
C VAL A 31 16.90 13.80 10.47
N ALA A 32 16.68 14.77 11.36
CA ALA A 32 17.69 15.71 11.81
C ALA A 32 18.21 15.26 13.18
N ALA A 33 19.46 14.81 13.25
CA ALA A 33 20.07 14.31 14.48
C ALA A 33 21.34 15.09 14.83
N LEU A 34 21.44 15.52 16.08
CA LEU A 34 22.61 16.20 16.64
C LEU A 34 23.17 15.37 17.79
N ARG A 35 24.50 15.33 17.92
CA ARG A 35 25.18 14.70 19.06
C ARG A 35 26.21 15.65 19.66
N ARG A 36 26.17 15.80 20.98
CA ARG A 36 27.18 16.53 21.75
C ARG A 36 27.70 15.64 22.87
N GLN A 37 29.00 15.42 22.91
CA GLN A 37 29.64 14.82 24.08
C GLN A 37 29.88 15.90 25.11
N VAL A 38 29.56 15.58 26.36
CA VAL A 38 29.73 16.50 27.48
C VAL A 38 30.42 15.80 28.63
N ARG A 39 31.23 16.54 29.36
CA ARG A 39 31.82 16.11 30.62
C ARG A 39 31.11 16.84 31.75
N VAL A 40 30.47 16.11 32.64
CA VAL A 40 29.87 16.64 33.86
C VAL A 40 30.85 16.40 35.01
N PRO A 41 31.54 17.43 35.54
CA PRO A 41 32.40 17.25 36.70
C PRO A 41 31.57 16.86 37.93
N ALA A 42 32.20 16.15 38.88
CA ALA A 42 31.54 15.76 40.13
C ALA A 42 30.92 16.99 40.84
N ASN A 43 29.66 16.86 41.27
CA ASN A 43 28.87 17.91 41.91
C ASN A 43 28.71 19.22 41.09
N LYS A 44 28.99 19.20 39.79
CA LYS A 44 28.74 20.33 38.90
C LYS A 44 27.59 20.02 37.95
N LYS A 45 26.96 21.08 37.45
CA LYS A 45 25.96 21.01 36.38
C LYS A 45 26.54 21.60 35.10
N ILE A 46 26.05 21.09 33.98
CA ILE A 46 26.21 21.70 32.68
C ILE A 46 24.81 21.92 32.10
N SER A 47 24.66 22.89 31.22
CA SER A 47 23.41 23.13 30.50
C SER A 47 23.65 22.96 29.01
N LEU A 48 22.74 22.25 28.34
CA LEU A 48 22.70 22.12 26.89
C LEU A 48 21.42 22.77 26.38
N THR A 49 21.54 23.61 25.37
CA THR A 49 20.40 24.21 24.68
C THR A 49 20.37 23.68 23.26
N PHE A 50 19.22 23.16 22.85
CA PHE A 50 18.95 22.75 21.47
C PHE A 50 17.88 23.67 20.91
N TRP A 51 18.14 24.21 19.72
CA TRP A 51 17.19 25.04 18.98
C TRP A 51 16.68 24.28 17.78
N THR A 52 15.35 24.24 17.62
CA THR A 52 14.71 23.91 16.35
C THR A 52 14.16 25.20 15.78
N ALA A 53 14.63 25.61 14.60
CA ALA A 53 14.21 26.84 13.94
C ALA A 53 13.67 26.53 12.55
N VAL A 54 12.64 27.28 12.15
CA VAL A 54 12.03 27.27 10.81
C VAL A 54 11.99 28.71 10.33
N GLY A 55 12.38 28.95 9.08
CA GLY A 55 12.28 30.24 8.39
C GLY A 55 11.60 30.06 7.04
N ALA A 56 11.04 31.12 6.46
CA ALA A 56 10.37 31.03 5.16
C ALA A 56 11.35 30.71 4.02
N ASN A 57 12.63 31.04 4.22
CA ASN A 57 13.73 30.75 3.31
C ASN A 57 15.03 30.58 4.11
N ARG A 58 16.10 30.22 3.41
CA ARG A 58 17.42 29.97 4.02
C ARG A 58 17.99 31.20 4.73
N ALA A 59 17.84 32.39 4.16
CA ALA A 59 18.40 33.61 4.75
C ALA A 59 17.75 33.92 6.11
N GLU A 60 16.41 33.83 6.21
CA GLU A 60 15.71 34.01 7.49
C GLU A 60 16.11 32.97 8.54
N LEU A 61 16.36 31.72 8.11
CA LEU A 61 16.83 30.67 9.01
C LEU A 61 18.25 30.96 9.52
N GLU A 62 19.15 31.41 8.65
CA GLU A 62 20.52 31.80 9.00
C GLU A 62 20.52 32.99 9.97
N ASP A 63 19.68 33.99 9.73
CA ASP A 63 19.48 35.13 10.65
C ASP A 63 18.93 34.68 12.01
N ALA A 64 17.96 33.75 12.01
CA ALA A 64 17.42 33.18 13.23
C ALA A 64 18.48 32.40 14.02
N ILE A 65 19.31 31.60 13.34
CA ILE A 65 20.42 30.85 13.95
C ILE A 65 21.44 31.82 14.55
N ALA A 66 21.90 32.82 13.79
CA ALA A 66 22.87 33.80 14.27
C ALA A 66 22.39 34.53 15.54
N ARG A 67 21.09 34.85 15.61
CA ARG A 67 20.47 35.44 16.80
C ARG A 67 20.39 34.50 18.01
N LEU A 68 20.32 33.19 17.79
CA LEU A 68 20.10 32.16 18.80
C LEU A 68 21.38 31.46 19.28
N ASP A 69 22.51 31.66 18.59
CA ASP A 69 23.81 31.00 18.88
C ASP A 69 24.54 31.54 20.14
N HIS A 70 23.95 32.51 20.85
CA HIS A 70 24.50 33.04 22.09
C HIS A 70 23.96 32.30 23.33
N PRO A 71 24.79 31.99 24.35
CA PRO A 71 24.35 31.29 25.56
C PRO A 71 23.17 31.94 26.30
N GLU A 72 23.09 33.28 26.27
CA GLU A 72 22.02 34.05 26.90
C GLU A 72 20.71 34.06 26.10
N ALA A 73 20.76 33.66 24.82
CA ALA A 73 19.59 33.69 23.93
C ALA A 73 18.47 32.79 24.46
N PHE A 74 18.79 31.67 25.10
CA PHE A 74 17.78 30.79 25.68
C PHE A 74 17.02 31.46 26.80
N ALA A 75 17.72 32.07 27.76
CA ALA A 75 17.08 32.77 28.87
C ALA A 75 16.19 33.92 28.35
N ARG A 76 16.67 34.69 27.37
CA ARG A 76 15.91 35.76 26.74
C ARG A 76 14.67 35.24 26.02
N GLN A 77 14.78 34.19 25.20
CA GLN A 77 13.64 33.63 24.47
C GLN A 77 12.66 32.93 25.40
N ALA A 78 13.13 32.23 26.44
CA ALA A 78 12.27 31.66 27.47
C ALA A 78 11.48 32.76 28.18
N MET A 79 12.13 33.89 28.50
CA MET A 79 11.46 35.06 29.06
C MET A 79 10.45 35.67 28.08
N LEU A 80 10.79 35.83 26.80
CA LEU A 80 9.86 36.34 25.77
C LEU A 80 8.68 35.38 25.55
N ALA A 81 8.91 34.08 25.52
CA ALA A 81 7.87 33.07 25.40
C ALA A 81 6.95 33.08 26.63
N TRP A 82 7.53 33.22 27.82
CA TRP A 82 6.80 33.41 29.07
C TRP A 82 5.95 34.68 29.04
N THR A 83 6.53 35.84 28.68
CA THR A 83 5.82 37.11 28.55
C THR A 83 4.71 37.01 27.50
N ARG A 84 4.98 36.43 26.32
CA ARG A 84 3.98 36.20 25.28
C ARG A 84 2.86 35.31 25.79
N SER A 85 3.17 34.22 26.50
CA SER A 85 2.18 33.34 27.09
C SER A 85 1.32 34.09 28.11
N GLN A 86 1.91 34.93 28.97
CA GLN A 86 1.15 35.77 29.91
C GLN A 86 0.28 36.81 29.21
N VAL A 87 0.79 37.45 28.16
CA VAL A 87 0.01 38.44 27.37
C VAL A 87 -1.17 37.75 26.70
N GLN A 88 -0.95 36.57 26.09
CA GLN A 88 -2.01 35.78 25.46
C GLN A 88 -3.05 35.31 26.47
N THR A 89 -2.64 34.76 27.63
CA THR A 89 -3.61 34.34 28.66
C THR A 89 -4.38 35.54 29.22
N ARG A 90 -3.73 36.69 29.44
CA ARG A 90 -4.42 37.94 29.84
C ARG A 90 -5.40 38.44 28.78
N HIS A 91 -5.03 38.40 27.50
CA HIS A 91 -5.92 38.80 26.40
C HIS A 91 -7.18 37.93 26.34
N LEU A 92 -7.05 36.64 26.67
CA LEU A 92 -8.15 35.68 26.73
C LEU A 92 -8.88 35.67 28.09
N GLY A 93 -8.43 36.48 29.07
CA GLY A 93 -9.00 36.50 30.41
C GLY A 93 -8.82 35.18 31.17
N LEU A 94 -7.67 34.52 30.98
CA LEU A 94 -7.27 33.26 31.62
C LEU A 94 -6.11 33.50 32.60
N SER A 95 -6.18 32.88 33.78
CA SER A 95 -5.06 32.75 34.69
C SER A 95 -4.06 31.69 34.22
N LEU A 96 -2.87 31.65 34.84
CA LEU A 96 -1.88 30.59 34.56
C LEU A 96 -2.39 29.20 35.00
N ALA A 97 -3.17 29.15 36.07
CA ALA A 97 -3.81 27.91 36.53
C ALA A 97 -4.85 27.43 35.52
N ASP A 98 -5.67 28.34 34.96
CA ASP A 98 -6.62 27.99 33.91
C ASP A 98 -5.91 27.41 32.68
N ALA A 99 -4.80 28.04 32.25
CA ALA A 99 -4.03 27.56 31.11
C ALA A 99 -3.45 26.15 31.32
N ALA A 100 -3.00 25.82 32.54
CA ALA A 100 -2.53 24.48 32.89
C ALA A 100 -3.68 23.47 32.86
N ASN A 101 -4.84 23.82 33.41
CA ASN A 101 -6.00 22.93 33.40
C ASN A 101 -6.59 22.73 32.00
N VAL A 102 -6.50 23.72 31.10
CA VAL A 102 -6.84 23.55 29.69
C VAL A 102 -5.94 22.52 29.00
N GLN A 103 -4.66 22.40 29.40
CA GLN A 103 -3.78 21.34 28.90
C GLN A 103 -4.24 19.95 29.38
N ASN A 104 -4.72 19.85 30.62
CA ASN A 104 -5.34 18.61 31.11
C ASN A 104 -6.61 18.27 30.32
N LEU A 105 -7.47 19.25 30.02
CA LEU A 105 -8.63 19.06 29.15
C LEU A 105 -8.24 18.58 27.74
N ALA A 106 -7.21 19.19 27.15
CA ALA A 106 -6.75 18.87 25.80
C ALA A 106 -6.36 17.39 25.63
N ARG A 107 -5.86 16.73 26.68
CA ARG A 107 -5.49 15.31 26.62
C ARG A 107 -6.66 14.40 26.21
N TYR A 108 -7.86 14.68 26.73
CA TYR A 108 -9.09 13.92 26.47
C TYR A 108 -9.62 14.15 25.05
N LEU A 109 -9.28 15.29 24.46
CA LEU A 109 -9.61 15.61 23.07
C LEU A 109 -8.61 14.99 22.09
N ILE A 110 -7.37 14.72 22.50
CA ILE A 110 -6.32 14.16 21.64
C ILE A 110 -6.34 12.63 21.66
N TYR A 111 -6.37 12.02 22.84
CA TYR A 111 -6.28 10.58 23.02
C TYR A 111 -7.67 9.97 23.31
N PRO A 112 -7.96 8.75 22.82
CA PRO A 112 -9.12 8.00 23.29
C PRO A 112 -9.03 7.78 24.80
N ASP A 113 -9.95 8.37 25.54
CA ASP A 113 -10.02 8.29 27.00
C ASP A 113 -11.50 8.29 27.42
N PRO A 114 -11.92 7.37 28.32
CA PRO A 114 -13.33 7.20 28.68
C PRO A 114 -13.84 8.20 29.73
N PHE A 115 -12.97 8.85 30.53
CA PHE A 115 -13.41 9.47 31.79
C PHE A 115 -14.16 10.80 31.67
N LEU A 116 -14.10 11.46 30.50
CA LEU A 116 -14.92 12.64 30.18
C LEU A 116 -15.95 12.37 29.08
N ARG A 117 -16.16 11.10 28.72
CA ARG A 117 -17.16 10.69 27.74
C ARG A 117 -18.43 10.21 28.44
N LEU A 118 -19.45 9.90 27.65
CA LEU A 118 -20.59 9.15 28.14
C LEU A 118 -20.17 7.74 28.60
N PRO A 119 -20.95 7.10 29.51
CA PRO A 119 -20.76 5.70 29.86
C PRO A 119 -20.79 4.77 28.64
N ALA A 120 -20.04 3.67 28.68
CA ALA A 120 -19.84 2.73 27.57
C ALA A 120 -21.16 2.27 26.91
N GLU A 121 -22.18 1.89 27.69
CA GLU A 121 -23.49 1.46 27.17
C GLU A 121 -24.22 2.57 26.40
N SER A 122 -24.06 3.82 26.83
CA SER A 122 -24.66 4.98 26.16
C SER A 122 -23.93 5.31 24.85
N ILE A 123 -22.61 5.13 24.81
CA ILE A 123 -21.84 5.23 23.55
C ILE A 123 -22.29 4.12 22.59
N ALA A 124 -22.28 2.86 23.04
CA ALA A 124 -22.59 1.70 22.21
C ALA A 124 -23.99 1.76 21.60
N SER A 125 -25.00 2.19 22.37
CA SER A 125 -26.39 2.31 21.92
C SER A 125 -26.70 3.64 21.21
N GLY A 126 -25.87 4.67 21.40
CA GLY A 126 -26.12 6.03 20.93
C GLY A 126 -25.35 6.45 19.69
N LEU A 127 -24.24 5.77 19.37
CA LEU A 127 -23.38 6.13 18.24
C LEU A 127 -24.01 5.76 16.89
N GLY A 128 -24.42 6.77 16.11
CA GLY A 128 -24.87 6.63 14.74
C GLY A 128 -23.82 7.03 13.70
N LYS A 129 -24.23 7.10 12.42
CA LYS A 129 -23.37 7.51 11.29
C LYS A 129 -22.96 8.99 11.43
N GLN A 130 -21.74 9.33 10.97
CA GLN A 130 -21.23 10.70 10.97
C GLN A 130 -22.19 11.70 10.32
N SER A 131 -22.83 11.31 9.21
CA SER A 131 -23.80 12.15 8.48
C SER A 131 -25.03 12.51 9.30
N GLY A 132 -25.32 11.80 10.39
CA GLY A 132 -26.38 12.16 11.34
C GLY A 132 -26.16 13.50 12.03
N LEU A 133 -24.93 14.06 12.02
CA LEU A 133 -24.64 15.37 12.59
C LEU A 133 -24.92 16.53 11.63
N TRP A 134 -24.95 16.29 10.33
CA TRP A 134 -25.03 17.35 9.31
C TRP A 134 -26.28 18.23 9.38
N PRO A 135 -27.47 17.76 9.82
CA PRO A 135 -28.63 18.64 10.06
C PRO A 135 -28.37 19.76 11.09
N THR A 136 -27.33 19.62 11.91
CA THR A 136 -26.90 20.63 12.89
C THR A 136 -25.72 21.49 12.41
N SER A 137 -25.32 21.34 11.14
CA SER A 137 -24.15 21.97 10.51
C SER A 137 -22.79 21.55 11.10
N ILE A 138 -22.75 20.49 11.90
CA ILE A 138 -21.53 19.91 12.45
C ILE A 138 -21.03 18.83 11.47
N SER A 139 -19.80 18.95 10.95
CA SER A 139 -19.29 17.97 9.98
C SER A 139 -18.94 16.62 10.61
N GLY A 140 -18.44 16.65 11.86
CA GLY A 140 -17.99 15.47 12.60
C GLY A 140 -16.53 15.08 12.38
N ASP A 141 -15.76 15.88 11.63
CA ASP A 141 -14.36 15.55 11.29
C ASP A 141 -13.37 15.88 12.41
N PHE A 142 -13.75 16.78 13.32
CA PHE A 142 -12.90 17.27 14.41
C PHE A 142 -13.34 16.69 15.75
N PRO A 143 -12.42 16.54 16.73
CA PRO A 143 -12.78 16.20 18.09
C PRO A 143 -13.82 17.17 18.66
N ILE A 144 -14.91 16.64 19.22
CA ILE A 144 -15.99 17.46 19.77
C ILE A 144 -15.82 17.64 21.28
N PHE A 145 -15.80 18.91 21.71
CA PHE A 145 -15.98 19.33 23.10
C PHE A 145 -17.41 19.82 23.29
N LEU A 146 -18.21 19.07 24.04
CA LEU A 146 -19.64 19.31 24.20
C LEU A 146 -19.98 19.77 25.62
N VAL A 147 -20.77 20.85 25.72
CA VAL A 147 -21.32 21.37 26.99
C VAL A 147 -22.84 21.40 26.91
N ARG A 148 -23.50 20.73 27.86
CA ARG A 148 -24.96 20.70 28.01
C ARG A 148 -25.39 21.71 29.05
N ILE A 149 -26.31 22.60 28.69
CA ILE A 149 -26.83 23.67 29.56
C ILE A 149 -28.36 23.64 29.59
N GLY A 150 -28.93 23.80 30.78
CA GLY A 150 -30.39 23.83 30.97
C GLY A 150 -30.89 25.00 31.82
N ASP A 151 -30.00 25.89 32.25
CA ASP A 151 -30.30 27.04 33.12
C ASP A 151 -29.44 28.25 32.71
N VAL A 152 -30.03 29.45 32.75
CA VAL A 152 -29.36 30.73 32.48
C VAL A 152 -28.31 31.05 33.56
N ALA A 153 -28.50 30.56 34.79
CA ALA A 153 -27.55 30.77 35.88
C ALA A 153 -26.14 30.19 35.57
N ASP A 154 -26.07 29.21 34.68
CA ASP A 154 -24.85 28.49 34.34
C ASP A 154 -24.08 29.08 33.13
N LEU A 155 -24.52 30.20 32.56
CA LEU A 155 -23.92 30.77 31.34
C LEU A 155 -22.42 31.09 31.44
N GLU A 156 -21.92 31.38 32.65
CA GLU A 156 -20.49 31.65 32.85
C GLU A 156 -19.63 30.40 32.54
N ILE A 157 -20.15 29.20 32.75
CA ILE A 157 -19.47 27.93 32.40
C ILE A 157 -19.29 27.83 30.89
N VAL A 158 -20.32 28.22 30.11
CA VAL A 158 -20.24 28.25 28.64
C VAL A 158 -19.25 29.32 28.17
N ALA A 159 -19.27 30.51 28.78
CA ALA A 159 -18.31 31.57 28.50
C ALA A 159 -16.86 31.15 28.82
N GLN A 160 -16.66 30.37 29.88
CA GLN A 160 -15.37 29.78 30.23
C GLN A 160 -14.91 28.75 29.18
N ALA A 161 -15.79 27.83 28.76
CA ALA A 161 -15.47 26.84 27.73
C ALA A 161 -15.11 27.49 26.38
N LEU A 162 -15.77 28.58 25.99
CA LEU A 162 -15.44 29.36 24.79
C LEU A 162 -14.02 29.95 24.86
N ARG A 163 -13.60 30.46 26.04
CA ARG A 163 -12.21 30.93 26.25
C ARG A 163 -11.19 29.79 26.13
N PHE A 164 -11.54 28.59 26.59
CA PHE A 164 -10.67 27.41 26.47
C PHE A 164 -10.52 26.96 25.03
N GLN A 165 -11.63 26.93 24.28
CA GLN A 165 -11.61 26.68 22.83
C GLN A 165 -10.72 27.69 22.11
N GLU A 166 -10.85 28.98 22.43
CA GLU A 166 -10.04 30.04 21.85
C GLU A 166 -8.55 29.88 22.20
N TYR A 167 -8.23 29.52 23.44
CA TYR A 167 -6.87 29.21 23.86
C TYR A 167 -6.27 28.04 23.09
N MET A 168 -6.99 26.93 22.95
CA MET A 168 -6.55 25.75 22.20
C MET A 168 -6.33 26.09 20.71
N ARG A 169 -7.25 26.83 20.09
CA ARG A 169 -7.10 27.29 18.70
C ARG A 169 -5.89 28.21 18.53
N ALA A 170 -5.64 29.13 19.46
CA ALA A 170 -4.45 29.99 19.45
C ALA A 170 -3.13 29.21 19.61
N ARG A 171 -3.20 27.95 20.06
CA ARG A 171 -2.08 26.99 20.12
C ARG A 171 -2.04 26.00 18.96
N GLY A 172 -2.91 26.15 17.96
CA GLY A 172 -2.96 25.29 16.77
C GLY A 172 -3.79 24.01 16.94
N MET A 173 -4.53 23.87 18.03
CA MET A 173 -5.42 22.72 18.26
C MET A 173 -6.85 23.08 17.81
N MET A 174 -7.28 22.45 16.72
CA MET A 174 -8.63 22.62 16.17
C MET A 174 -9.58 21.58 16.75
N ILE A 175 -10.69 22.05 17.31
CA ILE A 175 -11.78 21.25 17.87
C ILE A 175 -13.12 21.91 17.56
N ASP A 176 -14.17 21.09 17.47
CA ASP A 176 -15.55 21.56 17.39
C ASP A 176 -16.09 21.75 18.81
N PHE A 177 -16.45 22.99 19.17
CA PHE A 177 -17.09 23.28 20.44
C PHE A 177 -18.60 23.39 20.26
N VAL A 178 -19.35 22.56 20.99
CA VAL A 178 -20.79 22.43 20.82
C VAL A 178 -21.49 22.70 22.15
N VAL A 179 -22.41 23.67 22.14
CA VAL A 179 -23.29 23.96 23.28
C VAL A 179 -24.68 23.43 22.96
N VAL A 180 -25.17 22.50 23.77
CA VAL A 180 -26.53 21.95 23.64
C VAL A 180 -27.44 22.58 24.68
N ASN A 181 -28.45 23.32 24.23
CA ASN A 181 -29.50 23.85 25.09
C ASN A 181 -30.58 22.77 25.33
N GLU A 182 -30.71 22.34 26.58
CA GLU A 182 -31.64 21.29 27.05
C GLU A 182 -32.79 21.86 27.90
N GLN A 183 -32.96 23.18 27.92
CA GLN A 183 -34.06 23.80 28.65
C GLN A 183 -35.42 23.44 28.03
N ALA A 184 -36.44 23.27 28.88
CA ALA A 184 -37.80 22.96 28.44
C ALA A 184 -38.39 24.05 27.53
N SER A 185 -39.24 23.64 26.60
CA SER A 185 -39.72 24.47 25.47
C SER A 185 -40.39 25.79 25.85
N SER A 186 -40.92 25.94 27.07
CA SER A 186 -41.57 27.17 27.54
C SER A 186 -40.61 28.34 27.82
N TYR A 187 -39.30 28.06 28.03
CA TYR A 187 -38.28 29.08 28.34
C TYR A 187 -37.03 29.00 27.44
N VAL A 188 -37.00 28.05 26.50
CA VAL A 188 -35.84 27.71 25.67
C VAL A 188 -35.30 28.89 24.84
N GLN A 189 -36.15 29.85 24.45
CA GLN A 189 -35.76 30.95 23.55
C GLN A 189 -34.81 31.95 24.20
N ASP A 190 -34.99 32.26 25.49
CA ASP A 190 -34.17 33.27 26.18
C ASP A 190 -32.76 32.75 26.43
N LEU A 191 -32.64 31.52 26.93
CA LEU A 191 -31.35 30.85 27.08
C LEU A 191 -30.67 30.65 25.72
N GLN A 192 -31.43 30.27 24.69
CA GLN A 192 -30.87 30.09 23.35
C GLN A 192 -30.26 31.39 22.82
N ARG A 193 -30.98 32.52 22.92
CA ARG A 193 -30.47 33.83 22.49
C ARG A 193 -29.21 34.22 23.25
N ALA A 194 -29.15 33.94 24.56
CA ALA A 194 -27.97 34.22 25.36
C ALA A 194 -26.75 33.37 24.94
N VAL A 195 -26.95 32.06 24.72
CA VAL A 195 -25.91 31.15 24.21
C VAL A 195 -25.45 31.56 22.80
N GLU A 196 -26.38 31.85 21.90
CA GLU A 196 -26.08 32.32 20.55
C GLU A 196 -25.26 33.61 20.57
N THR A 197 -25.65 34.57 21.41
CA THR A 197 -24.92 35.83 21.60
C THR A 197 -23.49 35.59 22.07
N LEU A 198 -23.27 34.68 23.04
CA LEU A 198 -21.91 34.32 23.49
C LEU A 198 -21.10 33.67 22.37
N CYS A 199 -21.70 32.73 21.64
CA CYS A 199 -21.06 32.02 20.53
C CYS A 199 -20.74 32.96 19.36
N GLU A 200 -21.65 33.85 18.97
CA GLU A 200 -21.45 34.86 17.93
C GLU A 200 -20.36 35.85 18.30
N ASN A 201 -20.38 36.36 19.54
CA ASN A 201 -19.32 37.23 20.03
C ASN A 201 -17.96 36.54 19.99
N SER A 202 -17.90 35.25 20.34
CA SER A 202 -16.67 34.46 20.20
C SER A 202 -16.28 34.26 18.73
N ARG A 203 -17.23 34.00 17.82
CA ARG A 203 -16.95 33.89 16.37
C ARG A 203 -16.44 35.20 15.75
N LEU A 204 -16.87 36.35 16.27
CA LEU A 204 -16.50 37.68 15.78
C LEU A 204 -15.19 38.23 16.37
N ARG A 205 -14.76 37.76 17.54
CA ARG A 205 -13.44 38.08 18.11
C ARG A 205 -12.32 37.48 17.23
N GLY A 206 -11.20 38.18 17.08
CA GLY A 206 -9.97 37.68 16.43
C GLY A 206 -10.12 37.19 14.98
N LYS A 207 -10.09 38.13 14.02
CA LYS A 207 -10.12 37.87 12.56
C LYS A 207 -8.78 37.38 11.96
N GLU A 208 -7.70 37.39 12.75
CA GLU A 208 -6.33 37.11 12.29
C GLU A 208 -6.08 35.64 11.89
N LEU A 209 -6.98 34.70 12.26
CA LEU A 209 -6.86 33.26 12.02
C LEU A 209 -7.99 32.69 11.12
N GLY A 210 -8.58 33.51 10.24
CA GLY A 210 -9.66 33.11 9.33
C GLY A 210 -11.04 32.92 9.99
N PRO A 211 -12.09 32.56 9.22
CA PRO A 211 -13.45 32.40 9.76
C PRO A 211 -13.54 31.32 10.86
N ARG A 212 -14.29 31.62 11.93
CA ARG A 212 -14.47 30.75 13.11
C ARG A 212 -15.67 29.81 12.94
N GLN A 213 -15.54 28.79 12.10
CA GLN A 213 -16.63 27.83 11.76
C GLN A 213 -16.83 26.67 12.78
N HIS A 214 -16.05 26.59 13.87
CA HIS A 214 -16.00 25.44 14.80
C HIS A 214 -16.68 25.69 16.17
N ILE A 215 -17.68 26.57 16.20
CA ILE A 215 -18.46 26.87 17.40
C ILE A 215 -19.92 26.71 17.02
N PHE A 216 -20.62 25.80 17.69
CA PHE A 216 -21.99 25.43 17.38
C PHE A 216 -22.87 25.63 18.61
N ALA A 217 -23.98 26.34 18.44
CA ALA A 217 -25.03 26.48 19.44
C ALA A 217 -26.25 25.76 18.89
N VAL A 218 -26.68 24.69 19.56
CA VAL A 218 -27.71 23.79 19.04
C VAL A 218 -28.77 23.52 20.11
N ARG A 219 -29.99 23.24 19.66
CA ARG A 219 -31.15 23.05 20.53
C ARG A 219 -31.55 21.59 20.59
N ARG A 220 -31.74 21.08 21.80
CA ARG A 220 -32.19 19.69 22.00
C ARG A 220 -33.55 19.41 21.37
N ASP A 221 -34.49 20.35 21.46
CA ASP A 221 -35.87 20.18 21.00
C ASP A 221 -36.02 20.24 19.46
N LEU A 222 -34.98 20.66 18.74
CA LEU A 222 -34.92 20.64 17.28
C LEU A 222 -34.17 19.42 16.71
N MET A 223 -33.53 18.63 17.57
CA MET A 223 -32.84 17.40 17.16
C MET A 223 -33.77 16.20 17.33
N ASP A 224 -33.75 15.30 16.35
CA ASP A 224 -34.25 13.95 16.58
C ASP A 224 -33.37 13.21 17.60
N GLU A 225 -33.90 12.10 18.12
CA GLU A 225 -33.23 11.32 19.17
C GLU A 225 -31.88 10.75 18.70
N THR A 226 -31.82 10.30 17.44
CA THR A 226 -30.64 9.67 16.84
C THR A 226 -29.49 10.67 16.72
N THR A 227 -29.77 11.88 16.23
CA THR A 227 -28.81 12.98 16.08
C THR A 227 -28.24 13.37 17.43
N TYR A 228 -29.12 13.57 18.42
CA TYR A 228 -28.71 13.96 19.76
C TYR A 228 -27.84 12.88 20.43
N LYS A 229 -28.26 11.61 20.37
CA LYS A 229 -27.46 10.49 20.89
C LYS A 229 -26.11 10.36 20.19
N THR A 230 -26.08 10.50 18.86
CA THR A 230 -24.84 10.42 18.08
C THR A 230 -23.87 11.54 18.48
N LEU A 231 -24.38 12.77 18.61
CA LEU A 231 -23.59 13.93 19.02
C LEU A 231 -22.96 13.73 20.41
N LEU A 232 -23.73 13.20 21.37
CA LEU A 232 -23.19 12.91 22.70
C LEU A 232 -22.20 11.73 22.69
N ALA A 233 -22.51 10.67 21.93
CA ALA A 233 -21.69 9.45 21.90
C ALA A 233 -20.33 9.68 21.24
N VAL A 234 -20.27 10.48 20.16
CA VAL A 234 -19.02 10.77 19.44
C VAL A 234 -18.15 11.81 20.16
N ALA A 235 -18.75 12.68 20.97
CA ALA A 235 -18.01 13.71 21.69
C ALA A 235 -16.96 13.09 22.63
N ARG A 236 -15.73 13.62 22.55
CA ARG A 236 -14.62 13.15 23.37
C ARG A 236 -14.63 13.76 24.77
N VAL A 237 -15.31 14.90 24.90
CA VAL A 237 -15.59 15.53 26.19
C VAL A 237 -17.07 15.92 26.21
N VAL A 238 -17.81 15.43 27.20
CA VAL A 238 -19.23 15.72 27.43
C VAL A 238 -19.39 16.23 28.85
N LEU A 239 -19.64 17.53 29.01
CA LEU A 239 -19.88 18.15 30.30
C LEU A 239 -21.33 18.58 30.43
N HIS A 240 -21.83 18.59 31.66
CA HIS A 240 -23.13 19.17 31.99
C HIS A 240 -22.94 20.25 33.05
N THR A 241 -23.52 21.42 32.87
CA THR A 241 -23.31 22.58 33.78
C THR A 241 -23.77 22.30 35.22
N ARG A 242 -24.88 21.58 35.40
CA ARG A 242 -25.37 21.09 36.71
C ARG A 242 -24.38 20.22 37.49
N ASN A 243 -23.34 19.68 36.84
CA ASN A 243 -22.34 18.86 37.52
C ASN A 243 -21.19 19.70 38.12
N GLY A 244 -21.32 21.02 38.21
CA GLY A 244 -20.28 21.91 38.72
C GLY A 244 -19.43 22.50 37.61
N THR A 245 -18.33 23.17 37.98
CA THR A 245 -17.46 23.84 37.01
C THR A 245 -16.77 22.82 36.09
N ILE A 246 -16.15 23.31 35.00
CA ILE A 246 -15.40 22.46 34.06
C ILE A 246 -14.27 21.73 34.80
N PHE A 247 -13.58 22.41 35.72
CA PHE A 247 -12.44 21.85 36.42
C PHE A 247 -12.86 20.85 37.51
N ASP A 248 -13.98 21.05 38.19
CA ASP A 248 -14.52 20.05 39.14
C ASP A 248 -14.86 18.72 38.44
N GLN A 249 -15.26 18.79 37.17
CA GLN A 249 -15.51 17.61 36.34
C GLN A 249 -14.19 16.94 35.91
N ILE A 250 -13.18 17.72 35.53
CA ILE A 250 -11.84 17.19 35.17
C ILE A 250 -11.14 16.53 36.36
N GLU A 251 -11.18 17.13 37.55
CA GLU A 251 -10.54 16.59 38.76
C GLU A 251 -11.17 15.25 39.18
N ARG A 252 -12.51 15.12 39.06
CA ARG A 252 -13.19 13.85 39.27
C ARG A 252 -12.78 12.80 38.25
N ALA A 253 -12.68 13.17 36.97
CA ALA A 253 -12.21 12.28 35.92
C ALA A 253 -10.76 11.80 36.17
N GLU A 254 -9.88 12.69 36.63
CA GLU A 254 -8.51 12.35 37.03
C GLU A 254 -8.45 11.40 38.22
N THR A 255 -9.26 11.67 39.24
CA THR A 255 -9.36 10.80 40.42
C THR A 255 -9.86 9.41 40.04
N ALA A 256 -10.89 9.33 39.20
CA ALA A 256 -11.42 8.06 38.70
C ALA A 256 -10.38 7.30 37.86
N ALA A 257 -9.63 8.00 37.00
CA ALA A 257 -8.56 7.40 36.21
C ALA A 257 -7.44 6.81 37.06
N LEU A 258 -7.06 7.51 38.15
CA LEU A 258 -6.08 7.01 39.10
C LEU A 258 -6.59 5.74 39.83
N GLN A 259 -7.84 5.75 40.29
CA GLN A 259 -8.45 4.61 40.96
C GLN A 259 -8.57 3.39 40.05
N ALA A 260 -9.03 3.58 38.80
CA ALA A 260 -9.13 2.50 37.81
C ALA A 260 -7.75 1.89 37.50
N ARG A 261 -6.72 2.73 37.39
CA ARG A 261 -5.35 2.27 37.18
C ARG A 261 -4.82 1.45 38.36
N ASP A 262 -5.07 1.91 39.58
CA ASP A 262 -4.61 1.20 40.78
C ASP A 262 -5.34 -0.14 40.96
N ALA A 263 -6.60 -0.25 40.51
CA ALA A 263 -7.36 -1.51 40.49
C ALA A 263 -6.85 -2.54 39.46
N LEU A 264 -6.20 -2.10 38.38
CA LEU A 264 -5.58 -2.98 37.37
C LEU A 264 -4.20 -3.53 37.82
N GLN A 265 -3.66 -3.06 38.95
CA GLN A 265 -2.44 -3.62 39.54
C GLN A 265 -2.78 -4.84 40.41
N PRO A 266 -2.16 -6.02 40.20
CA PRO A 266 -2.48 -7.21 41.00
C PRO A 266 -2.12 -7.03 42.48
N ALA A 267 -3.06 -7.39 43.36
CA ALA A 267 -2.86 -7.41 44.81
C ALA A 267 -1.71 -8.37 45.18
N GLY A 268 -0.62 -7.83 45.73
CA GLY A 268 0.56 -8.60 46.12
C GLY A 268 1.73 -8.58 45.12
N ALA A 269 1.63 -7.80 44.03
CA ALA A 269 2.83 -7.46 43.26
C ALA A 269 3.79 -6.68 44.20
N PRO A 270 5.08 -7.05 44.29
CA PRO A 270 6.04 -6.25 45.04
C PRO A 270 5.96 -4.82 44.50
N ALA A 271 5.90 -3.83 45.41
CA ALA A 271 5.89 -2.42 45.07
C ALA A 271 6.86 -2.20 43.92
N LEU A 272 6.35 -1.67 42.80
CA LEU A 272 7.16 -1.34 41.64
C LEU A 272 8.40 -0.63 42.18
N ARG A 273 9.56 -1.32 42.22
CA ARG A 273 10.80 -0.60 41.96
C ARG A 273 10.46 0.11 40.67
N GLU A 274 10.51 1.46 40.68
CA GLU A 274 10.62 2.20 39.43
C GLU A 274 11.52 1.34 38.56
N PRO A 275 11.05 0.87 37.38
CA PRO A 275 11.91 0.04 36.57
C PRO A 275 13.17 0.86 36.43
N SER A 276 14.26 0.42 37.07
CA SER A 276 15.56 0.95 36.75
C SER A 276 15.58 0.75 35.25
N PRO A 277 15.58 1.83 34.44
CA PRO A 277 15.39 1.74 32.99
C PRO A 277 16.27 0.59 32.55
N PRO A 278 15.68 -0.54 32.08
CA PRO A 278 16.21 -1.89 32.28
C PRO A 278 17.71 -1.81 32.14
N ALA A 279 18.45 -1.79 33.28
CA ALA A 279 19.79 -1.16 33.36
C ALA A 279 20.50 -1.44 32.06
N PRO A 280 20.62 -0.44 31.12
CA PRO A 280 20.58 -0.65 29.67
C PRO A 280 21.27 -1.94 29.47
N GLN A 281 20.51 -3.03 29.26
CA GLN A 281 21.12 -4.35 29.31
C GLN A 281 22.31 -4.14 28.41
N THR A 282 23.51 -4.25 28.98
CA THR A 282 24.71 -4.16 28.19
C THR A 282 24.69 -5.53 27.56
N TRP A 283 23.73 -5.73 26.64
CA TRP A 283 23.88 -6.44 25.41
C TRP A 283 25.16 -5.82 24.89
N THR A 284 26.27 -6.40 25.33
CA THR A 284 27.55 -6.13 24.73
C THR A 284 27.25 -6.22 23.24
N ALA A 285 27.61 -5.19 22.47
CA ALA A 285 27.50 -5.19 21.02
C ALA A 285 28.32 -6.35 20.36
N GLN A 286 28.84 -7.26 21.20
CA GLN A 286 29.60 -8.47 20.93
C GLN A 286 28.88 -9.77 21.35
N ALA A 287 27.63 -9.74 21.85
CA ALA A 287 26.80 -10.95 21.83
C ALA A 287 26.40 -11.22 20.37
N SER A 288 27.41 -11.65 19.62
CA SER A 288 27.40 -12.28 18.30
C SER A 288 26.13 -12.05 17.48
N ILE A 289 26.27 -11.16 16.48
CA ILE A 289 25.59 -11.28 15.18
C ILE A 289 25.92 -12.64 14.51
N GLU A 290 26.85 -13.42 15.10
CA GLU A 290 27.32 -14.75 14.70
C GLU A 290 26.23 -15.82 14.90
N GLY A 291 25.24 -15.75 14.04
CA GLY A 291 24.41 -16.86 13.66
C GLY A 291 23.96 -16.58 12.23
N SER A 292 24.78 -16.95 11.24
CA SER A 292 24.26 -17.07 9.88
C SER A 292 23.34 -18.28 9.87
N ALA A 293 22.06 -18.07 9.57
CA ALA A 293 21.21 -19.20 9.25
C ALA A 293 21.80 -19.92 8.02
N ASP A 294 21.76 -21.26 8.02
CA ASP A 294 22.23 -22.01 6.87
C ASP A 294 21.24 -21.95 5.71
N GLY A 295 21.75 -22.04 4.48
CA GLY A 295 20.93 -22.14 3.27
C GLY A 295 20.66 -23.57 2.82
N SER A 296 20.79 -24.56 3.71
CA SER A 296 20.68 -25.96 3.34
C SER A 296 19.30 -26.28 2.73
N GLY A 297 19.30 -26.97 1.59
CA GLY A 297 18.09 -27.31 0.84
C GLY A 297 17.47 -26.17 0.03
N LEU A 298 18.09 -24.98 -0.01
CA LEU A 298 17.57 -23.83 -0.75
C LEU A 298 18.46 -23.48 -1.96
N ASN A 299 17.82 -23.24 -3.10
CA ASN A 299 18.43 -22.72 -4.31
C ASN A 299 18.55 -21.19 -4.25
N GLN A 300 19.59 -20.63 -4.89
CA GLN A 300 19.88 -19.19 -4.90
C GLN A 300 19.89 -18.57 -3.48
N TRP A 301 20.47 -19.29 -2.52
CA TRP A 301 20.62 -18.79 -1.15
C TRP A 301 21.46 -17.51 -1.11
N ASN A 302 20.89 -16.45 -0.54
CA ASN A 302 21.49 -15.11 -0.53
C ASN A 302 21.86 -14.60 0.85
N GLY A 303 22.10 -15.49 1.81
CA GLY A 303 22.40 -15.12 3.20
C GLY A 303 21.18 -14.78 4.06
N PHE A 304 20.01 -14.52 3.46
CA PHE A 304 18.75 -14.31 4.17
C PHE A 304 17.67 -15.32 3.76
N GLY A 305 17.61 -15.67 2.48
CA GLY A 305 16.61 -16.60 1.95
C GLY A 305 17.01 -17.25 0.63
N GLY A 306 16.18 -18.19 0.17
CA GLY A 306 16.34 -18.87 -1.11
C GLY A 306 15.08 -19.65 -1.49
N PHE A 307 15.05 -20.15 -2.71
CA PHE A 307 13.95 -20.94 -3.24
C PHE A 307 14.02 -22.39 -2.80
N GLU A 308 12.91 -22.95 -2.34
CA GLU A 308 12.81 -24.39 -2.07
C GLU A 308 12.31 -25.15 -3.31
N GLY A 309 12.86 -26.35 -3.53
CA GLY A 309 12.40 -27.26 -4.58
C GLY A 309 12.42 -26.66 -5.97
N ASP A 310 11.24 -26.59 -6.60
CA ASP A 310 11.00 -26.07 -7.95
C ASP A 310 10.93 -24.54 -8.04
N GLY A 311 11.06 -23.82 -6.91
CA GLY A 311 10.95 -22.37 -6.86
C GLY A 311 9.60 -21.85 -6.37
N ARG A 312 8.66 -22.73 -6.03
CA ARG A 312 7.32 -22.34 -5.60
C ARG A 312 7.31 -21.61 -4.26
N HIS A 313 8.17 -21.99 -3.34
CA HIS A 313 8.30 -21.36 -2.02
C HIS A 313 9.59 -20.57 -1.95
N TYR A 314 9.50 -19.36 -1.39
CA TYR A 314 10.68 -18.60 -0.99
C TYR A 314 10.80 -18.65 0.53
N VAL A 315 11.94 -19.16 1.00
CA VAL A 315 12.18 -19.41 2.42
C VAL A 315 13.20 -18.40 2.93
N VAL A 316 12.86 -17.66 3.97
CA VAL A 316 13.74 -16.73 4.68
C VAL A 316 14.13 -17.36 6.01
N ARG A 317 15.41 -17.32 6.39
CA ARG A 317 15.88 -17.78 7.70
C ARG A 317 16.63 -16.66 8.43
N LEU A 318 16.15 -16.31 9.63
CA LEU A 318 16.71 -15.28 10.49
C LEU A 318 17.10 -15.87 11.84
N ALA A 319 18.30 -15.53 12.32
CA ALA A 319 18.77 -15.89 13.65
C ALA A 319 19.24 -14.64 14.42
N GLY A 320 19.36 -14.76 15.75
CA GLY A 320 19.80 -13.65 16.59
C GLY A 320 18.87 -12.44 16.45
N ARG A 321 19.44 -11.27 16.14
CA ARG A 321 18.70 -10.03 15.85
C ARG A 321 18.71 -9.64 14.36
N ARG A 322 19.12 -10.54 13.46
CA ARG A 322 19.16 -10.25 12.01
C ARG A 322 17.76 -10.00 11.45
N THR A 323 17.63 -9.01 10.59
CA THR A 323 16.40 -8.71 9.84
C THR A 323 16.71 -8.74 8.35
N THR A 324 15.67 -8.89 7.55
CA THR A 324 15.77 -8.66 6.10
C THR A 324 16.14 -7.19 5.83
N PRO A 325 16.93 -6.88 4.78
CA PRO A 325 17.42 -5.52 4.54
C PRO A 325 16.30 -4.45 4.40
N GLN A 326 15.13 -4.87 3.91
CA GLN A 326 13.82 -4.21 3.98
C GLN A 326 12.77 -5.28 4.29
N PRO A 327 11.56 -4.93 4.75
CA PRO A 327 10.50 -5.91 4.98
C PRO A 327 10.19 -6.71 3.71
N TRP A 328 10.63 -7.97 3.67
CA TRP A 328 10.30 -8.86 2.57
C TRP A 328 8.92 -9.47 2.81
N ILE A 329 7.92 -9.09 2.04
CA ILE A 329 6.52 -9.48 2.29
C ILE A 329 6.01 -10.58 1.35
N ASN A 330 4.87 -11.16 1.72
CA ASN A 330 3.94 -11.85 0.83
C ASN A 330 2.58 -11.16 0.86
N VAL A 331 1.87 -11.10 -0.27
CA VAL A 331 0.51 -10.58 -0.39
C VAL A 331 -0.46 -11.74 -0.62
N VAL A 332 -1.37 -11.98 0.31
CA VAL A 332 -2.36 -13.07 0.26
C VAL A 332 -3.75 -12.46 0.23
N SER A 333 -4.52 -12.73 -0.83
CA SER A 333 -5.83 -12.11 -1.03
C SER A 333 -6.81 -13.00 -1.82
N ASN A 334 -8.09 -12.80 -1.53
CA ASN A 334 -9.19 -13.12 -2.42
C ASN A 334 -9.71 -11.83 -3.09
N ALA A 335 -10.86 -11.87 -3.76
CA ALA A 335 -11.39 -10.72 -4.50
C ALA A 335 -11.76 -9.51 -3.62
N SER A 336 -12.04 -9.72 -2.34
CA SER A 336 -12.54 -8.67 -1.45
C SER A 336 -11.87 -8.60 -0.08
N PHE A 337 -10.89 -9.44 0.22
CA PHE A 337 -10.24 -9.51 1.52
C PHE A 337 -8.80 -9.96 1.36
N GLY A 338 -7.90 -9.51 2.22
CA GLY A 338 -6.53 -9.98 2.19
C GLY A 338 -5.67 -9.43 3.31
N PHE A 339 -4.43 -9.90 3.33
CA PHE A 339 -3.37 -9.36 4.15
C PHE A 339 -2.05 -9.35 3.39
N HIS A 340 -1.12 -8.53 3.83
CA HIS A 340 0.30 -8.79 3.58
C HIS A 340 1.03 -9.02 4.89
N VAL A 341 2.09 -9.82 4.86
CA VAL A 341 2.91 -10.15 6.03
C VAL A 341 4.38 -10.20 5.65
N SER A 342 5.24 -9.58 6.45
CA SER A 342 6.70 -9.63 6.28
C SER A 342 7.30 -10.97 6.72
N ALA A 343 8.53 -11.24 6.30
CA ALA A 343 9.31 -12.40 6.72
C ALA A 343 9.53 -12.41 8.25
N GLU A 344 9.52 -11.25 8.91
CA GLU A 344 9.54 -11.17 10.37
C GLU A 344 8.16 -11.43 11.02
N GLY A 345 7.06 -11.35 10.27
CA GLY A 345 5.71 -11.59 10.79
C GLY A 345 4.84 -10.35 11.00
N ALA A 346 5.31 -9.17 10.60
CA ALA A 346 4.50 -7.95 10.70
C ALA A 346 3.43 -7.95 9.60
N ALA A 347 2.15 -7.97 10.01
CA ALA A 347 1.01 -8.09 9.11
C ALA A 347 0.12 -6.84 9.06
N PHE A 348 -0.52 -6.67 7.91
CA PHE A 348 -1.60 -5.71 7.64
C PHE A 348 -2.78 -6.45 6.98
N THR A 349 -3.98 -6.35 7.55
CA THR A 349 -5.20 -7.02 7.05
C THR A 349 -6.29 -6.00 6.70
N TRP A 350 -6.98 -6.22 5.58
CA TRP A 350 -8.07 -5.37 5.11
C TRP A 350 -9.28 -6.18 4.62
N SER A 351 -10.43 -5.51 4.55
CA SER A 351 -11.65 -6.06 3.98
C SER A 351 -12.29 -5.07 3.01
N ARG A 352 -12.94 -5.55 1.96
CA ARG A 352 -13.58 -4.84 0.83
C ARG A 352 -12.68 -3.92 0.03
N ASN A 353 -11.89 -3.06 0.67
CA ASN A 353 -10.96 -2.13 0.06
C ASN A 353 -9.75 -1.91 0.99
N SER A 354 -8.54 -2.12 0.46
CA SER A 354 -7.29 -2.02 1.23
C SER A 354 -6.93 -0.62 1.71
N ARG A 355 -7.50 0.42 1.12
CA ARG A 355 -7.27 1.81 1.50
C ARG A 355 -8.32 2.31 2.47
N ASP A 356 -9.59 2.12 2.11
CA ASP A 356 -10.71 2.77 2.80
C ASP A 356 -11.26 1.93 3.96
N TYR A 357 -10.98 0.62 4.01
CA TYR A 357 -11.46 -0.27 5.07
C TYR A 357 -10.39 -1.26 5.55
N GLN A 358 -9.39 -0.71 6.22
CA GLN A 358 -8.36 -1.44 6.94
C GLN A 358 -8.97 -2.04 8.21
N LEU A 359 -8.71 -3.32 8.47
CA LEU A 359 -9.07 -3.94 9.75
C LEU A 359 -7.98 -3.65 10.78
N THR A 360 -6.72 -3.77 10.35
CA THR A 360 -5.53 -3.51 11.16
C THR A 360 -4.62 -2.48 10.47
N PRO A 361 -3.69 -1.83 11.18
CA PRO A 361 -2.93 -0.72 10.62
C PRO A 361 -2.02 -1.12 9.46
N TRP A 362 -2.11 -0.38 8.35
CA TRP A 362 -1.07 -0.35 7.32
C TRP A 362 -0.02 0.71 7.63
N ALA A 363 1.25 0.38 7.44
CA ALA A 363 2.35 1.34 7.53
C ALA A 363 3.42 1.03 6.47
N ASN A 364 3.84 2.06 5.74
CA ASN A 364 4.97 1.99 4.80
C ASN A 364 6.28 2.44 5.45
N ASP A 365 6.52 2.07 6.70
CA ASP A 365 7.79 2.33 7.41
C ASP A 365 8.70 1.09 7.32
N PRO A 366 9.66 1.06 6.37
CA PRO A 366 10.53 -0.09 6.20
C PRO A 366 11.63 -0.18 7.28
N VAL A 367 11.80 0.87 8.09
CA VAL A 367 12.82 0.90 9.14
C VAL A 367 12.30 0.14 10.35
N THR A 368 11.17 0.58 10.92
CA THR A 368 10.59 -0.03 12.12
C THR A 368 9.79 -1.29 11.79
N ASN A 369 8.99 -1.27 10.72
CA ASN A 369 8.10 -2.38 10.33
C ASN A 369 7.16 -2.83 11.46
N ARG A 370 6.54 -1.86 12.15
CA ARG A 370 5.73 -2.11 13.35
C ARG A 370 4.55 -3.06 13.06
N PRO A 371 4.38 -4.16 13.81
CA PRO A 371 3.23 -5.06 13.68
C PRO A 371 1.95 -4.46 14.29
N GLY A 372 0.84 -4.56 13.57
CA GLY A 372 -0.52 -4.25 14.06
C GLY A 372 -1.32 -5.47 14.54
N GLU A 373 -0.77 -6.67 14.33
CA GLU A 373 -1.31 -7.96 14.72
C GLU A 373 -0.19 -8.81 15.34
N GLY A 374 -0.51 -9.76 16.21
CA GLY A 374 0.51 -10.66 16.72
C GLY A 374 -0.04 -11.89 17.43
N ILE A 375 0.76 -12.97 17.40
CA ILE A 375 0.61 -14.15 18.24
C ILE A 375 1.80 -14.18 19.20
N TYR A 376 1.53 -14.22 20.50
CA TYR A 376 2.54 -14.18 21.56
C TYR A 376 2.40 -15.40 22.45
N ILE A 377 3.49 -15.82 23.08
CA ILE A 377 3.51 -16.97 23.98
C ILE A 377 4.24 -16.57 25.25
N TYR A 378 3.64 -16.87 26.40
CA TYR A 378 4.29 -16.80 27.70
C TYR A 378 4.46 -18.21 28.25
N ASP A 379 5.68 -18.58 28.58
CA ASP A 379 5.99 -19.86 29.23
C ASP A 379 5.82 -19.70 30.75
N LEU A 380 4.78 -20.35 31.29
CA LEU A 380 4.43 -20.27 32.71
C LEU A 380 5.47 -20.93 33.62
N ALA A 381 6.30 -21.84 33.09
CA ALA A 381 7.34 -22.51 33.86
C ALA A 381 8.62 -21.66 33.95
N SER A 382 9.06 -21.08 32.84
CA SER A 382 10.27 -20.24 32.82
C SER A 382 10.03 -18.76 33.12
N GLY A 383 8.78 -18.31 33.09
CA GLY A 383 8.40 -16.92 33.31
C GLY A 383 8.83 -15.98 32.18
N ARG A 384 9.03 -16.51 30.96
CA ARG A 384 9.56 -15.77 29.80
C ARG A 384 8.56 -15.75 28.65
N ALA A 385 8.40 -14.58 28.05
CA ALA A 385 7.65 -14.39 26.82
C ALA A 385 8.53 -14.64 25.58
N PHE A 386 7.91 -15.13 24.51
CA PHE A 386 8.49 -15.33 23.18
C PHE A 386 7.38 -15.38 22.12
N SER A 387 7.74 -15.49 20.85
CA SER A 387 6.77 -15.65 19.75
C SER A 387 7.35 -16.53 18.65
N PRO A 388 6.52 -17.24 17.86
CA PRO A 388 6.94 -17.82 16.60
C PRO A 388 7.25 -16.78 15.51
N LEU A 389 6.87 -15.52 15.71
CA LEU A 389 7.15 -14.40 14.80
C LEU A 389 8.38 -13.62 15.30
N ALA A 390 9.27 -13.22 14.39
CA ALA A 390 10.44 -12.42 14.76
C ALA A 390 10.10 -10.93 15.01
N ALA A 391 8.92 -10.47 14.57
CA ALA A 391 8.46 -9.09 14.70
C ALA A 391 7.93 -8.74 16.09
N VAL A 392 7.62 -9.73 16.93
CA VAL A 392 7.08 -9.51 18.28
C VAL A 392 7.80 -10.41 19.28
N VAL A 393 8.16 -9.88 20.45
CA VAL A 393 8.81 -10.62 21.55
C VAL A 393 9.90 -11.57 21.04
N ARG A 394 10.78 -11.04 20.21
CA ARG A 394 11.84 -11.81 19.55
C ARG A 394 12.77 -12.43 20.58
N ASP A 395 13.02 -13.73 20.47
CA ASP A 395 14.03 -14.44 21.25
C ASP A 395 15.28 -14.66 20.37
N PRO A 396 16.41 -13.97 20.65
CA PRO A 396 17.63 -14.12 19.85
C PRO A 396 18.22 -15.54 19.83
N ALA A 397 17.81 -16.41 20.75
CA ALA A 397 18.24 -17.81 20.78
C ALA A 397 17.48 -18.70 19.78
N MET A 398 16.36 -18.20 19.21
CA MET A 398 15.56 -18.93 18.23
C MET A 398 16.06 -18.69 16.81
N THR A 399 15.89 -19.70 15.96
CA THR A 399 15.92 -19.52 14.50
C THR A 399 14.49 -19.38 14.01
N TYR A 400 14.26 -18.36 13.19
CA TYR A 400 12.98 -18.05 12.57
C TYR A 400 13.07 -18.37 11.08
N GLU A 401 12.24 -19.29 10.60
CA GLU A 401 12.16 -19.68 9.21
C GLU A 401 10.78 -19.32 8.66
N THR A 402 10.72 -18.47 7.64
CA THR A 402 9.47 -18.02 7.03
C THR A 402 9.37 -18.53 5.60
N TRP A 403 8.28 -19.24 5.31
CA TRP A 403 7.93 -19.74 3.99
C TRP A 403 6.86 -18.86 3.40
N HIS A 404 7.20 -18.13 2.35
CA HIS A 404 6.23 -17.43 1.52
C HIS A 404 5.88 -18.32 0.32
N GLY A 405 4.59 -18.61 0.18
CA GLY A 405 4.03 -19.39 -0.93
C GLY A 405 2.79 -18.72 -1.51
N GLN A 406 2.24 -19.29 -2.56
CA GLN A 406 1.07 -18.71 -3.22
C GLN A 406 -0.18 -18.97 -2.38
N GLY A 407 -0.74 -17.89 -1.82
CA GLY A 407 -1.93 -17.95 -0.98
C GLY A 407 -1.69 -18.23 0.51
N PHE A 408 -0.43 -18.34 0.96
CA PHE A 408 -0.12 -18.58 2.37
C PHE A 408 1.27 -18.06 2.79
N SER A 409 1.44 -17.89 4.10
CA SER A 409 2.77 -17.75 4.71
C SER A 409 2.86 -18.63 5.95
N THR A 410 3.97 -19.35 6.14
CA THR A 410 4.23 -20.18 7.33
C THR A 410 5.48 -19.72 8.06
N PHE A 411 5.41 -19.57 9.38
CA PHE A 411 6.52 -19.23 10.27
C PHE A 411 6.85 -20.45 11.12
N ARG A 412 8.03 -21.02 10.88
CA ARG A 412 8.60 -22.12 11.65
C ARG A 412 9.63 -21.59 12.62
N SER A 413 9.58 -22.06 13.85
CA SER A 413 10.59 -21.69 14.84
C SER A 413 10.75 -22.77 15.89
N THR A 414 11.93 -22.80 16.53
CA THR A 414 12.25 -23.77 17.58
C THR A 414 12.85 -23.06 18.78
N ARG A 415 12.36 -23.41 19.98
CA ARG A 415 12.85 -22.92 21.28
C ARG A 415 13.05 -24.12 22.21
N GLY A 416 14.30 -24.57 22.34
CA GLY A 416 14.60 -25.79 23.10
C GLY A 416 13.81 -26.99 22.55
N PRO A 417 13.03 -27.71 23.37
CA PRO A 417 12.24 -28.85 22.91
C PRO A 417 10.95 -28.49 22.17
N LEU A 418 10.58 -27.20 22.11
CA LEU A 418 9.34 -26.73 21.49
C LEU A 418 9.59 -26.34 20.03
N SER A 419 8.93 -27.03 19.10
CA SER A 419 8.83 -26.60 17.70
C SER A 419 7.45 -26.01 17.43
N MET A 420 7.41 -24.97 16.60
CA MET A 420 6.19 -24.22 16.31
C MET A 420 6.06 -23.97 14.81
N ASP A 421 4.85 -24.20 14.28
CA ASP A 421 4.46 -23.87 12.91
C ASP A 421 3.22 -22.97 12.93
N LEU A 422 3.37 -21.70 12.56
CA LEU A 422 2.28 -20.74 12.41
C LEU A 422 1.98 -20.49 10.93
N THR A 423 0.85 -20.95 10.42
CA THR A 423 0.44 -20.75 9.01
C THR A 423 -0.73 -19.78 8.92
N HIS A 424 -0.61 -18.77 8.06
CA HIS A 424 -1.69 -17.85 7.69
C HIS A 424 -2.21 -18.15 6.28
N VAL A 425 -3.53 -18.20 6.12
CA VAL A 425 -4.23 -18.30 4.83
C VAL A 425 -5.43 -17.35 4.79
N VAL A 426 -5.91 -17.04 3.59
CA VAL A 426 -7.21 -16.39 3.37
C VAL A 426 -8.17 -17.44 2.78
N ASP A 427 -9.43 -17.42 3.19
CA ASP A 427 -10.45 -18.24 2.52
C ASP A 427 -10.64 -17.78 1.06
N PRO A 428 -10.79 -18.68 0.07
CA PRO A 428 -10.96 -18.29 -1.33
C PRO A 428 -12.16 -17.37 -1.63
N VAL A 429 -13.19 -17.37 -0.76
CA VAL A 429 -14.44 -16.62 -0.95
C VAL A 429 -14.70 -15.69 0.23
N ASP A 430 -14.64 -16.22 1.45
CA ASP A 430 -15.06 -15.50 2.64
C ASP A 430 -14.00 -14.49 3.11
N PRO A 431 -14.41 -13.35 3.68
CA PRO A 431 -13.51 -12.31 4.18
C PRO A 431 -12.89 -12.69 5.53
N VAL A 432 -12.14 -13.82 5.55
CA VAL A 432 -11.56 -14.39 6.76
C VAL A 432 -10.11 -14.78 6.51
N LYS A 433 -9.21 -14.25 7.35
CA LYS A 433 -7.85 -14.74 7.57
C LYS A 433 -7.89 -15.82 8.64
N ILE A 434 -7.35 -16.98 8.32
CA ILE A 434 -7.25 -18.13 9.22
C ILE A 434 -5.79 -18.34 9.58
N SER A 435 -5.50 -18.40 10.87
CA SER A 435 -4.15 -18.61 11.40
C SER A 435 -4.11 -19.86 12.26
N ARG A 436 -3.30 -20.85 11.88
CA ARG A 436 -3.10 -22.07 12.67
C ARG A 436 -1.72 -22.06 13.29
N LEU A 437 -1.64 -22.23 14.61
CA LEU A 437 -0.40 -22.48 15.34
C LEU A 437 -0.36 -23.93 15.81
N ARG A 438 0.58 -24.73 15.30
CA ARG A 438 0.92 -26.03 15.86
C ARG A 438 2.14 -25.88 16.77
N ILE A 439 2.09 -26.46 17.97
CA ILE A 439 3.22 -26.51 18.91
C ILE A 439 3.46 -27.96 19.28
N GLN A 440 4.66 -28.45 19.06
CA GLN A 440 5.07 -29.80 19.45
C GLN A 440 6.13 -29.72 20.56
N ASN A 441 5.96 -30.52 21.61
CA ASN A 441 6.89 -30.64 22.72
C ASN A 441 7.64 -31.97 22.62
N THR A 442 8.86 -31.92 22.11
CA THR A 442 9.74 -33.11 22.02
C THR A 442 10.48 -33.40 23.33
N GLY A 443 10.26 -32.59 24.37
CA GLY A 443 10.94 -32.69 25.65
C GLY A 443 10.35 -33.75 26.56
N SER A 444 11.06 -34.01 27.67
CA SER A 444 10.69 -35.01 28.68
C SER A 444 9.75 -34.49 29.78
N VAL A 445 9.36 -33.21 29.73
CA VAL A 445 8.50 -32.55 30.73
C VAL A 445 7.34 -31.85 30.02
N PRO A 446 6.11 -31.86 30.56
CA PRO A 446 5.01 -31.08 30.00
C PRO A 446 5.31 -29.58 29.95
N ALA A 447 4.82 -28.90 28.92
CA ALA A 447 4.91 -27.45 28.77
C ALA A 447 3.56 -26.79 29.11
N ARG A 448 3.60 -25.72 29.91
CA ARG A 448 2.43 -24.89 30.24
C ARG A 448 2.61 -23.52 29.65
N LEU A 449 1.80 -23.18 28.66
CA LEU A 449 1.95 -21.95 27.90
C LEU A 449 0.66 -21.15 27.95
N ARG A 450 0.80 -19.83 27.97
CA ARG A 450 -0.29 -18.88 27.72
C ARG A 450 -0.05 -18.24 26.36
N VAL A 451 -0.98 -18.45 25.43
CA VAL A 451 -0.92 -17.91 24.07
C VAL A 451 -1.86 -16.73 23.95
N TYR A 452 -1.36 -15.61 23.43
CA TYR A 452 -2.14 -14.40 23.16
C TYR A 452 -2.29 -14.19 21.66
N ALA A 453 -3.48 -13.79 21.23
CA ALA A 453 -3.73 -13.23 19.90
C ALA A 453 -4.18 -11.78 20.05
N TYR A 454 -3.62 -10.88 19.22
CA TYR A 454 -3.89 -9.44 19.27
C TYR A 454 -4.18 -8.90 17.86
N ALA A 455 -5.18 -8.03 17.76
CA ALA A 455 -5.46 -7.20 16.60
C ALA A 455 -5.70 -5.75 17.05
N GLU A 456 -4.97 -4.81 16.45
CA GLU A 456 -5.21 -3.38 16.61
C GLU A 456 -6.30 -2.91 15.65
N TRP A 457 -7.44 -2.45 16.16
CA TRP A 457 -8.54 -2.05 15.28
C TRP A 457 -8.32 -0.71 14.59
N VAL A 458 -8.61 -0.68 13.29
CA VAL A 458 -8.71 0.55 12.48
C VAL A 458 -10.14 0.78 11.99
N LEU A 459 -10.76 -0.19 11.32
CA LEU A 459 -12.14 -0.13 10.79
C LEU A 459 -12.43 1.15 9.99
N GLY A 460 -11.52 1.47 9.08
CA GLY A 460 -11.52 2.68 8.25
C GLY A 460 -10.16 2.90 7.60
N SER A 461 -9.80 4.15 7.29
CA SER A 461 -8.52 4.48 6.67
C SER A 461 -7.39 4.77 7.67
N HIS A 462 -7.71 5.34 8.84
CA HIS A 462 -6.71 5.75 9.82
C HIS A 462 -7.22 5.61 11.27
N ARG A 463 -6.44 4.91 12.10
CA ARG A 463 -6.74 4.68 13.52
C ARG A 463 -6.96 5.97 14.31
N SER A 464 -6.17 7.02 14.06
CA SER A 464 -6.26 8.29 14.80
C SER A 464 -7.63 8.96 14.67
N ARG A 465 -8.37 8.66 13.59
CA ARG A 465 -9.73 9.15 13.35
C ARG A 465 -10.79 8.21 13.92
N THR A 466 -10.60 6.90 13.78
CA THR A 466 -11.64 5.90 14.07
C THR A 466 -11.60 5.33 15.48
N ALA A 467 -10.46 5.34 16.18
CA ALA A 467 -10.30 4.69 17.49
C ALA A 467 -11.40 5.11 18.50
N ALA A 468 -11.74 6.40 18.49
CA ALA A 468 -12.72 6.99 19.41
C ALA A 468 -14.18 6.62 19.09
N THR A 469 -14.44 5.93 17.97
CA THR A 469 -15.78 5.61 17.45
C THR A 469 -15.97 4.12 17.17
N ILE A 470 -15.00 3.29 17.55
CA ILE A 470 -15.11 1.84 17.46
C ILE A 470 -15.86 1.33 18.70
N VAL A 471 -16.90 0.54 18.46
CA VAL A 471 -17.74 -0.08 19.48
C VAL A 471 -17.39 -1.57 19.51
N PRO A 472 -16.70 -2.05 20.57
CA PRO A 472 -16.45 -3.47 20.74
C PRO A 472 -17.67 -4.17 21.33
N SER A 473 -17.84 -5.44 21.00
CA SER A 473 -18.81 -6.33 21.65
C SER A 473 -18.28 -7.76 21.67
N ARG A 474 -19.00 -8.67 22.33
CA ARG A 474 -18.62 -10.07 22.42
C ARG A 474 -19.77 -10.95 21.96
N ASP A 475 -19.51 -11.85 21.03
CA ASP A 475 -20.51 -12.80 20.57
C ASP A 475 -20.81 -13.83 21.67
N ALA A 476 -22.08 -14.00 22.03
CA ALA A 476 -22.49 -14.93 23.07
C ALA A 476 -22.35 -16.40 22.62
N ALA A 477 -22.50 -16.68 21.32
CA ALA A 477 -22.50 -18.03 20.80
C ALA A 477 -21.07 -18.60 20.64
N THR A 478 -20.14 -17.78 20.14
CA THR A 478 -18.76 -18.21 19.83
C THR A 478 -17.72 -17.67 20.81
N GLY A 479 -18.05 -16.63 21.58
CA GLY A 479 -17.10 -15.92 22.43
C GLY A 479 -16.15 -14.99 21.67
N ALA A 480 -16.33 -14.83 20.35
CA ALA A 480 -15.54 -13.94 19.51
C ALA A 480 -15.61 -12.48 19.98
N LEU A 481 -14.48 -11.76 19.87
CA LEU A 481 -14.46 -10.31 20.04
C LEU A 481 -14.87 -9.66 18.73
N LEU A 482 -15.97 -8.92 18.76
CA LEU A 482 -16.50 -8.18 17.63
C LEU A 482 -16.15 -6.69 17.77
N ALA A 483 -16.04 -5.99 16.65
CA ALA A 483 -15.85 -4.55 16.62
C ALA A 483 -16.55 -3.94 15.40
N GLN A 484 -17.25 -2.82 15.63
CA GLN A 484 -17.94 -2.06 14.59
C GLN A 484 -17.52 -0.59 14.67
N ASN A 485 -17.57 0.14 13.56
CA ASN A 485 -17.44 1.59 13.56
C ASN A 485 -18.74 2.24 13.03
N PRO A 486 -19.79 2.36 13.86
CA PRO A 486 -21.08 2.92 13.42
C PRO A 486 -20.98 4.34 12.85
N TYR A 487 -19.94 5.07 13.25
CA TYR A 487 -19.70 6.45 12.80
C TYR A 487 -19.20 6.55 11.35
N GLY A 488 -18.63 5.47 10.80
CA GLY A 488 -18.10 5.47 9.43
C GLY A 488 -19.17 5.73 8.35
N LEU A 489 -18.80 6.44 7.28
CA LEU A 489 -19.72 6.75 6.19
C LEU A 489 -20.07 5.50 5.37
N ASP A 490 -19.06 4.79 4.87
CA ASP A 490 -19.26 3.72 3.89
C ASP A 490 -19.43 2.33 4.53
N PHE A 491 -18.75 2.06 5.64
CA PHE A 491 -18.65 0.72 6.23
C PHE A 491 -19.24 0.63 7.64
N SER A 492 -20.18 1.52 7.99
CA SER A 492 -20.74 1.62 9.34
C SER A 492 -21.44 0.35 9.85
N GLU A 493 -22.05 -0.42 8.95
CA GLU A 493 -22.81 -1.63 9.30
C GLU A 493 -21.92 -2.87 9.43
N ARG A 494 -20.66 -2.80 9.01
CA ARG A 494 -19.76 -3.95 8.97
C ARG A 494 -19.17 -4.27 10.34
N VAL A 495 -19.02 -5.56 10.62
CA VAL A 495 -18.57 -6.09 11.91
C VAL A 495 -17.30 -6.90 11.70
N ALA A 496 -16.17 -6.36 12.16
CA ALA A 496 -14.91 -7.09 12.23
C ALA A 496 -14.91 -8.02 13.44
N PHE A 497 -14.15 -9.12 13.37
CA PHE A 497 -14.05 -10.07 14.47
C PHE A 497 -12.66 -10.68 14.61
N LEU A 498 -12.28 -10.97 15.85
CA LEU A 498 -11.18 -11.86 16.22
C LEU A 498 -11.76 -13.00 17.06
N ALA A 499 -11.53 -14.24 16.63
CA ALA A 499 -12.04 -15.43 17.30
C ALA A 499 -10.95 -16.52 17.44
N ALA A 500 -11.18 -17.43 18.39
CA ALA A 500 -10.41 -18.66 18.58
C ALA A 500 -11.26 -19.88 18.21
N ASP A 501 -10.64 -21.03 17.95
CA ASP A 501 -11.34 -22.33 17.80
C ASP A 501 -12.17 -22.77 19.02
N SER A 502 -11.87 -22.23 20.20
CA SER A 502 -12.40 -22.70 21.48
C SER A 502 -12.46 -21.55 22.50
N ALA A 503 -13.11 -21.80 23.64
CA ALA A 503 -13.31 -20.78 24.65
C ALA A 503 -11.97 -20.18 25.14
N ALA A 504 -11.86 -18.86 25.00
CA ALA A 504 -10.75 -18.08 25.55
C ALA A 504 -10.68 -18.20 27.08
N HIS A 505 -9.47 -18.20 27.63
CA HIS A 505 -9.27 -18.11 29.08
C HIS A 505 -9.64 -16.70 29.60
N SER A 506 -9.21 -15.67 28.88
CA SER A 506 -9.53 -14.28 29.18
C SER A 506 -9.43 -13.42 27.92
N VAL A 507 -10.12 -12.28 27.89
CA VAL A 507 -10.15 -11.35 26.75
C VAL A 507 -10.06 -9.90 27.21
N THR A 508 -9.67 -8.99 26.33
CA THR A 508 -9.90 -7.54 26.51
C THR A 508 -10.06 -6.86 25.15
N ALA A 509 -10.84 -5.78 25.12
CA ALA A 509 -10.90 -4.83 24.01
C ALA A 509 -10.14 -3.52 24.30
N ASP A 510 -9.50 -3.41 25.47
CA ASP A 510 -8.73 -2.24 25.89
C ASP A 510 -7.24 -2.41 25.53
N ARG A 511 -6.80 -1.65 24.54
CA ARG A 511 -5.40 -1.63 24.07
C ARG A 511 -4.46 -1.09 25.15
N GLY A 512 -4.94 -0.17 25.99
CA GLY A 512 -4.19 0.37 27.11
C GLY A 512 -3.83 -0.71 28.14
N GLU A 513 -4.75 -1.64 28.40
CA GLU A 513 -4.52 -2.82 29.23
C GLU A 513 -3.47 -3.75 28.61
N PHE A 514 -3.64 -4.11 27.33
CA PHE A 514 -2.77 -5.10 26.69
C PHE A 514 -1.34 -4.59 26.49
N ILE A 515 -1.20 -3.38 25.91
CA ILE A 515 0.09 -2.78 25.59
C ILE A 515 0.76 -2.21 26.83
N GLY A 516 0.01 -1.49 27.68
CA GLY A 516 0.53 -0.74 28.83
C GLY A 516 1.14 0.62 28.44
N ARG A 517 1.22 1.54 29.40
CA ARG A 517 1.65 2.95 29.21
C ARG A 517 3.00 3.14 28.50
N HIS A 518 3.91 2.19 28.65
CA HIS A 518 5.26 2.24 28.07
C HIS A 518 5.57 1.03 27.18
N GLY A 519 4.56 0.20 26.90
CA GLY A 519 4.73 -0.94 26.02
C GLY A 519 4.57 -0.59 24.56
N THR A 520 4.81 -1.59 23.73
CA THR A 520 4.60 -1.54 22.29
C THR A 520 3.87 -2.81 21.85
N SER A 521 3.40 -2.86 20.60
CA SER A 521 2.91 -4.13 20.05
C SER A 521 4.04 -5.16 19.94
N GLU A 522 5.31 -4.74 19.84
CA GLU A 522 6.45 -5.66 19.84
C GLU A 522 6.72 -6.26 21.23
N LEU A 523 6.46 -5.49 22.30
CA LEU A 523 6.69 -5.87 23.69
C LEU A 523 5.51 -5.45 24.60
N PRO A 524 4.33 -6.12 24.50
CA PRO A 524 3.15 -5.74 25.28
C PRO A 524 3.33 -6.09 26.77
N HIS A 525 2.95 -5.19 27.68
CA HIS A 525 3.08 -5.42 29.12
C HIS A 525 2.30 -6.65 29.60
N ALA A 526 1.08 -6.88 29.10
CA ALA A 526 0.29 -8.04 29.51
C ALA A 526 1.00 -9.37 29.18
N VAL A 527 1.60 -9.44 28.00
CA VAL A 527 2.36 -10.61 27.51
C VAL A 527 3.63 -10.82 28.32
N LEU A 528 4.43 -9.77 28.54
CA LEU A 528 5.71 -9.87 29.26
C LEU A 528 5.54 -10.35 30.70
N ASN A 529 4.38 -10.10 31.31
CA ASN A 529 4.06 -10.49 32.68
C ASN A 529 3.19 -11.77 32.76
N GLY A 530 2.82 -12.37 31.63
CA GLY A 530 1.92 -13.53 31.61
C GLY A 530 0.54 -13.22 32.20
N ALA A 531 0.08 -11.96 32.14
CA ALA A 531 -1.14 -11.51 32.81
C ALA A 531 -2.41 -12.12 32.21
N SER A 532 -3.40 -12.41 33.06
CA SER A 532 -4.76 -12.69 32.59
C SER A 532 -5.40 -11.35 32.19
N LEU A 533 -6.26 -11.40 31.16
CA LEU A 533 -6.96 -10.21 30.67
C LEU A 533 -8.24 -9.98 31.48
N SER A 534 -8.64 -8.72 31.63
CA SER A 534 -9.68 -8.28 32.57
C SER A 534 -11.11 -8.70 32.21
N GLY A 535 -11.36 -9.10 30.96
CA GLY A 535 -12.70 -9.30 30.42
C GLY A 535 -13.37 -8.00 29.94
N ARG A 536 -12.67 -6.86 29.98
CA ARG A 536 -13.21 -5.55 29.62
C ARG A 536 -13.49 -5.44 28.12
N VAL A 537 -14.76 -5.21 27.78
CA VAL A 537 -15.25 -5.03 26.40
C VAL A 537 -16.19 -3.83 26.39
N GLU A 538 -15.61 -2.62 26.48
CA GLU A 538 -16.34 -1.37 26.68
C GLU A 538 -16.09 -0.38 25.54
N ALA A 539 -17.15 0.30 25.08
CA ALA A 539 -17.02 1.41 24.14
C ALA A 539 -16.44 2.65 24.83
N GLY A 540 -15.61 3.42 24.11
CA GLY A 540 -14.99 4.64 24.63
C GLY A 540 -13.54 4.47 25.13
N ASP A 541 -13.10 3.23 25.35
CA ASP A 541 -11.69 2.89 25.58
C ASP A 541 -10.84 3.00 24.31
N ASP A 542 -9.52 2.77 24.42
CA ASP A 542 -8.61 2.66 23.28
C ASP A 542 -8.77 1.25 22.64
N PRO A 543 -9.38 1.09 21.47
CA PRO A 543 -9.88 -0.21 21.01
C PRO A 543 -8.77 -1.14 20.49
N CYS A 544 -8.91 -2.42 20.83
CA CYS A 544 -8.24 -3.56 20.20
C CYS A 544 -9.10 -4.82 20.33
N ALA A 545 -8.59 -5.97 19.87
CA ALA A 545 -9.04 -7.27 20.33
C ALA A 545 -7.83 -8.07 20.81
N ALA A 546 -7.87 -8.51 22.06
CA ALA A 546 -6.86 -9.39 22.65
C ALA A 546 -7.52 -10.60 23.29
N ILE A 547 -7.03 -11.79 22.95
CA ILE A 547 -7.49 -13.06 23.50
C ILE A 547 -6.30 -13.78 24.11
N ALA A 548 -6.45 -14.32 25.33
CA ALA A 548 -5.47 -15.18 25.97
C ALA A 548 -6.04 -16.60 26.17
N ARG A 549 -5.21 -17.61 25.94
CA ARG A 549 -5.56 -19.03 26.11
C ARG A 549 -4.41 -19.77 26.79
N ASP A 550 -4.75 -20.47 27.87
CA ASP A 550 -3.81 -21.37 28.55
C ASP A 550 -3.89 -22.77 27.95
N ILE A 551 -2.73 -23.37 27.75
CA ILE A 551 -2.58 -24.71 27.16
C ILE A 551 -1.54 -25.52 27.93
N ASP A 552 -1.85 -26.82 28.10
CA ASP A 552 -0.93 -27.83 28.60
C ASP A 552 -0.55 -28.75 27.43
N ILE A 553 0.75 -28.91 27.19
CA ILE A 553 1.29 -29.82 26.17
C ILE A 553 2.05 -30.94 26.88
N PRO A 554 1.58 -32.20 26.82
CA PRO A 554 2.30 -33.32 27.41
C PRO A 554 3.74 -33.46 26.89
N ALA A 555 4.59 -34.12 27.67
CA ALA A 555 5.91 -34.54 27.17
C ALA A 555 5.74 -35.46 25.95
N GLY A 556 6.43 -35.17 24.86
CA GLY A 556 6.29 -35.88 23.58
C GLY A 556 5.00 -35.58 22.80
N GLY A 557 4.11 -34.72 23.33
CA GLY A 557 2.82 -34.39 22.71
C GLY A 557 2.85 -33.13 21.84
N ASP A 558 1.73 -32.82 21.21
CA ASP A 558 1.51 -31.59 20.45
C ASP A 558 0.11 -31.00 20.67
N VAL A 559 -0.05 -29.73 20.31
CA VAL A 559 -1.33 -29.02 20.32
C VAL A 559 -1.45 -28.16 19.06
N THR A 560 -2.69 -28.02 18.57
CA THR A 560 -3.03 -27.13 17.46
C THR A 560 -4.03 -26.09 17.95
N LEU A 561 -3.78 -24.82 17.61
CA LEU A 561 -4.64 -23.68 17.93
C LEU A 561 -5.03 -22.98 16.63
N LEU A 562 -6.28 -22.56 16.50
CA LEU A 562 -6.79 -21.77 15.38
C LEU A 562 -7.25 -20.38 15.82
N TRP A 563 -6.96 -19.38 15.00
CA TRP A 563 -7.47 -18.02 15.13
C TRP A 563 -8.10 -17.56 13.82
N LEU A 564 -9.20 -16.83 13.93
CA LEU A 564 -9.93 -16.25 12.80
C LEU A 564 -9.96 -14.74 12.96
N LEU A 565 -9.46 -14.02 11.97
CA LEU A 565 -9.59 -12.57 11.85
C LEU A 565 -10.38 -12.27 10.58
N GLY A 566 -11.54 -11.65 10.70
CA GLY A 566 -12.41 -11.43 9.55
C GLY A 566 -13.37 -10.27 9.73
N ASP A 567 -14.28 -10.16 8.78
CA ASP A 567 -15.25 -9.08 8.71
C ASP A 567 -16.55 -9.50 8.02
N ALA A 568 -17.69 -9.16 8.60
CA ALA A 568 -19.02 -9.56 8.15
C ALA A 568 -19.94 -8.35 7.92
N ALA A 569 -21.08 -8.54 7.25
CA ALA A 569 -22.09 -7.50 7.12
C ALA A 569 -22.95 -7.32 8.39
N SER A 570 -22.95 -8.29 9.31
CA SER A 570 -23.62 -8.18 10.61
C SER A 570 -22.94 -9.04 11.68
N ALA A 571 -23.34 -8.88 12.95
CA ALA A 571 -22.86 -9.71 14.05
C ALA A 571 -23.29 -11.18 13.92
N GLU A 572 -24.48 -11.43 13.39
CA GLU A 572 -25.01 -12.78 13.14
C GLU A 572 -24.20 -13.48 12.04
N GLU A 573 -23.89 -12.78 10.95
CA GLU A 573 -23.02 -13.32 9.90
C GLU A 573 -21.59 -13.54 10.43
N ALA A 574 -21.06 -12.64 11.27
CA ALA A 574 -19.77 -12.86 11.92
C ALA A 574 -19.77 -14.14 12.77
N SER A 575 -20.81 -14.36 13.58
CA SER A 575 -20.97 -15.58 14.38
C SER A 575 -21.05 -16.84 13.48
N ALA A 576 -21.80 -16.76 12.38
CA ALA A 576 -21.90 -17.87 11.41
C ALA A 576 -20.56 -18.19 10.74
N LEU A 577 -19.80 -17.16 10.32
CA LEU A 577 -18.46 -17.34 9.76
C LEU A 577 -17.51 -17.97 10.78
N VAL A 578 -17.52 -17.51 12.03
CA VAL A 578 -16.66 -18.09 13.08
C VAL A 578 -16.97 -19.57 13.29
N GLN A 579 -18.26 -19.96 13.37
CA GLN A 579 -18.65 -21.36 13.52
C GLN A 579 -18.29 -22.21 12.29
N HIS A 580 -18.53 -21.67 11.08
CA HIS A 580 -18.20 -22.36 9.84
C HIS A 580 -16.70 -22.60 9.69
N HIS A 581 -15.88 -21.55 9.86
CA HIS A 581 -14.44 -21.66 9.69
C HIS A 581 -13.75 -22.36 10.87
N GLY A 582 -14.30 -22.29 12.08
CA GLY A 582 -13.77 -22.99 13.26
C GLY A 582 -13.96 -24.50 13.22
N SER A 583 -14.97 -25.00 12.48
CA SER A 583 -15.23 -26.43 12.34
C SER A 583 -14.61 -27.06 11.08
N LYS A 584 -14.14 -26.25 10.13
CA LYS A 584 -13.54 -26.73 8.89
C LYS A 584 -12.08 -27.12 9.09
N ASP A 585 -11.72 -28.30 8.58
CA ASP A 585 -10.35 -28.82 8.64
C ASP A 585 -9.34 -27.87 7.96
N PHE A 586 -8.27 -27.53 8.68
CA PHE A 586 -7.29 -26.56 8.19
C PHE A 586 -6.36 -27.17 7.13
N ASP A 587 -5.99 -28.44 7.26
CA ASP A 587 -5.09 -29.08 6.28
C ASP A 587 -5.78 -29.22 4.93
N GLN A 588 -7.05 -29.62 4.91
CA GLN A 588 -7.87 -29.61 3.70
C GLN A 588 -7.99 -28.20 3.12
N ARG A 589 -8.20 -27.17 3.96
CA ARG A 589 -8.25 -25.78 3.50
C ARG A 589 -6.93 -25.34 2.85
N LEU A 590 -5.80 -25.67 3.46
CA LEU A 590 -4.48 -25.34 2.91
C LEU A 590 -4.26 -26.06 1.57
N ALA A 591 -4.62 -27.35 1.49
CA ALA A 591 -4.53 -28.14 0.27
C ALA A 591 -5.47 -27.63 -0.85
N ASP A 592 -6.68 -27.17 -0.49
CA ASP A 592 -7.61 -26.55 -1.43
C ASP A 592 -7.07 -25.22 -1.96
N ASN A 593 -6.54 -24.37 -1.07
CA ASN A 593 -5.89 -23.12 -1.46
C ASN A 593 -4.72 -23.36 -2.42
N GLU A 594 -3.85 -24.33 -2.11
CA GLU A 594 -2.76 -24.72 -2.99
C GLU A 594 -3.30 -25.20 -4.35
N ARG A 595 -4.32 -26.06 -4.36
CA ARG A 595 -4.94 -26.57 -5.59
C ARG A 595 -5.52 -25.44 -6.44
N THR A 596 -6.19 -24.46 -5.83
CA THR A 596 -6.74 -23.29 -6.55
C THR A 596 -5.62 -22.47 -7.19
N TRP A 597 -4.55 -22.17 -6.46
CA TRP A 597 -3.41 -21.43 -7.02
C TRP A 597 -2.71 -22.22 -8.12
N ARG A 598 -2.48 -23.52 -7.91
CA ARG A 598 -1.93 -24.40 -8.94
C ARG A 598 -2.80 -24.50 -10.19
N GLY A 599 -4.12 -24.48 -10.02
CA GLY A 599 -5.06 -24.44 -11.15
C GLY A 599 -4.82 -23.23 -12.07
N PHE A 600 -4.40 -22.10 -11.51
CA PHE A 600 -4.09 -20.88 -12.27
C PHE A 600 -2.63 -20.81 -12.75
N LEU A 601 -1.68 -21.13 -11.88
CA LEU A 601 -0.24 -20.98 -12.13
C LEU A 601 0.32 -22.09 -13.03
N ASP A 602 -0.18 -23.33 -12.88
CA ASP A 602 0.28 -24.47 -13.69
C ASP A 602 -0.27 -24.43 -15.13
N THR A 603 -0.90 -23.32 -15.56
CA THR A 603 -1.28 -23.06 -16.97
C THR A 603 -0.05 -23.06 -17.88
N ILE A 604 1.04 -22.45 -17.43
CA ILE A 604 2.32 -22.45 -18.13
C ILE A 604 3.39 -22.81 -17.10
N GLN A 605 4.09 -23.91 -17.32
CA GLN A 605 5.26 -24.31 -16.53
C GLN A 605 6.41 -24.57 -17.49
N VAL A 606 7.56 -23.95 -17.24
CA VAL A 606 8.74 -24.03 -18.09
C VAL A 606 9.91 -24.63 -17.32
N GLU A 607 10.76 -25.32 -18.05
CA GLU A 607 12.04 -25.82 -17.60
C GLU A 607 13.11 -25.33 -18.57
N THR A 608 13.91 -24.37 -18.12
CA THR A 608 14.96 -23.74 -18.92
C THR A 608 16.34 -23.99 -18.28
N PRO A 609 17.43 -23.65 -18.99
CA PRO A 609 18.77 -23.62 -18.39
C PRO A 609 18.91 -22.62 -17.22
N ASP A 610 17.97 -21.67 -17.06
CA ASP A 610 17.99 -20.64 -16.03
C ASP A 610 16.90 -20.88 -14.98
N LYS A 611 17.31 -21.39 -13.81
CA LYS A 611 16.39 -21.70 -12.71
C LYS A 611 15.79 -20.46 -12.05
N ALA A 612 16.43 -19.30 -12.16
CA ALA A 612 15.83 -18.05 -11.71
C ALA A 612 14.68 -17.61 -12.64
N LEU A 613 14.80 -17.84 -13.95
CA LEU A 613 13.70 -17.62 -14.89
C LEU A 613 12.56 -18.60 -14.61
N ASP A 614 12.86 -19.88 -14.44
CA ASP A 614 11.84 -20.92 -14.15
C ASP A 614 11.01 -20.53 -12.92
N ALA A 615 11.63 -20.19 -11.79
CA ALA A 615 10.91 -19.80 -10.57
C ALA A 615 9.99 -18.59 -10.79
N MET A 616 10.47 -17.56 -11.49
CA MET A 616 9.72 -16.34 -11.74
C MET A 616 8.53 -16.58 -12.69
N VAL A 617 8.75 -17.28 -13.81
CA VAL A 617 7.71 -17.55 -14.82
C VAL A 617 6.67 -18.53 -14.29
N ASN A 618 7.10 -19.60 -13.62
CA ASN A 618 6.20 -20.66 -13.19
C ASN A 618 5.32 -20.26 -12.00
N HIS A 619 5.80 -19.35 -11.16
CA HIS A 619 5.17 -19.07 -9.86
C HIS A 619 5.00 -17.59 -9.60
N TRP A 620 6.10 -16.81 -9.53
CA TRP A 620 6.06 -15.52 -8.85
C TRP A 620 5.52 -14.35 -9.68
N LEU A 621 5.82 -14.26 -10.98
CA LEU A 621 5.30 -13.20 -11.84
C LEU A 621 3.77 -13.26 -12.00
N PRO A 622 3.16 -14.39 -12.40
CA PRO A 622 1.71 -14.48 -12.49
C PRO A 622 1.03 -14.35 -11.11
N TYR A 623 1.67 -14.84 -10.04
CA TYR A 623 1.17 -14.65 -8.68
C TYR A 623 1.17 -13.19 -8.25
N GLN A 624 2.27 -12.46 -8.47
CA GLN A 624 2.37 -11.03 -8.17
C GLN A 624 1.29 -10.23 -8.92
N SER A 625 1.09 -10.49 -10.20
CA SER A 625 0.03 -9.83 -10.98
C SER A 625 -1.37 -10.15 -10.45
N LEU A 626 -1.69 -11.42 -10.18
CA LEU A 626 -3.05 -11.77 -9.74
C LEU A 626 -3.33 -11.38 -8.28
N ALA A 627 -2.47 -11.77 -7.34
CA ALA A 627 -2.68 -11.60 -5.91
C ALA A 627 -2.57 -10.12 -5.49
N CYS A 628 -1.55 -9.41 -5.98
CA CYS A 628 -1.28 -8.04 -5.57
C CYS A 628 -2.00 -7.02 -6.47
N ARG A 629 -1.78 -7.06 -7.80
CA ARG A 629 -2.27 -6.00 -8.70
C ARG A 629 -3.76 -6.07 -8.97
N ILE A 630 -4.28 -7.26 -9.25
CA ILE A 630 -5.68 -7.43 -9.65
C ILE A 630 -6.60 -7.59 -8.42
N ARG A 631 -6.24 -8.46 -7.47
CA ARG A 631 -7.09 -8.76 -6.29
C ARG A 631 -6.92 -7.77 -5.15
N ALA A 632 -5.73 -7.72 -4.55
CA ALA A 632 -5.49 -6.92 -3.35
C ALA A 632 -5.54 -5.40 -3.61
N ARG A 633 -4.99 -4.98 -4.76
CA ARG A 633 -4.66 -3.57 -5.07
C ARG A 633 -3.87 -2.90 -3.95
N SER A 634 -2.93 -3.64 -3.37
CA SER A 634 -2.19 -3.27 -2.15
C SER A 634 -0.88 -4.05 -2.01
N ALA A 635 0.12 -3.41 -1.40
CA ALA A 635 1.38 -4.00 -0.95
C ALA A 635 2.04 -3.10 0.12
N PHE A 636 3.30 -3.38 0.47
CA PHE A 636 4.06 -2.64 1.47
C PHE A 636 4.17 -1.13 1.18
N TYR A 637 4.49 -0.77 -0.07
CA TYR A 637 4.74 0.63 -0.45
C TYR A 637 3.47 1.41 -0.80
N GLN A 638 2.35 0.72 -1.03
CA GLN A 638 1.08 1.38 -1.34
C GLN A 638 -0.13 0.49 -1.00
N ALA A 639 -1.08 1.04 -0.24
CA ALA A 639 -2.44 0.52 -0.12
C ALA A 639 -3.40 1.40 -0.94
N SER A 640 -3.67 1.01 -2.20
CA SER A 640 -4.46 1.83 -3.13
C SER A 640 -5.95 1.53 -3.08
N GLY A 641 -6.32 0.25 -3.19
CA GLY A 641 -7.72 -0.19 -3.30
C GLY A 641 -8.43 0.23 -4.60
N ALA A 642 -7.88 1.16 -5.37
CA ALA A 642 -8.47 1.76 -6.56
C ALA A 642 -8.10 1.03 -7.85
N PHE A 643 -8.96 1.12 -8.85
CA PHE A 643 -8.65 0.69 -10.22
C PHE A 643 -8.01 1.85 -10.98
N GLY A 644 -6.80 1.65 -11.52
CA GLY A 644 -6.22 2.54 -12.54
C GLY A 644 -6.65 2.10 -13.94
N PHE A 645 -7.03 3.05 -14.80
CA PHE A 645 -7.59 2.78 -16.13
C PHE A 645 -6.60 2.00 -17.00
N ARG A 646 -5.47 2.61 -17.35
CA ARG A 646 -4.39 1.94 -18.11
C ARG A 646 -3.76 0.78 -17.36
N ASP A 647 -3.62 0.91 -16.04
CA ASP A 647 -2.95 -0.05 -15.18
C ASP A 647 -3.61 -1.43 -15.25
N GLN A 648 -4.92 -1.47 -15.00
CA GLN A 648 -5.66 -2.72 -14.85
C GLN A 648 -5.94 -3.38 -16.20
N LEU A 649 -6.07 -2.58 -17.27
CA LEU A 649 -6.05 -3.12 -18.62
C LEU A 649 -4.74 -3.87 -18.88
N GLN A 650 -3.59 -3.25 -18.63
CA GLN A 650 -2.29 -3.90 -18.86
C GLN A 650 -2.06 -5.13 -17.96
N ASP A 651 -2.40 -5.03 -16.67
CA ASP A 651 -2.25 -6.13 -15.70
C ASP A 651 -3.02 -7.38 -16.13
N THR A 652 -4.22 -7.21 -16.67
CA THR A 652 -5.07 -8.34 -17.10
C THR A 652 -4.68 -8.91 -18.47
N LEU A 653 -4.14 -8.09 -19.39
CA LEU A 653 -3.65 -8.58 -20.69
C LEU A 653 -2.50 -9.58 -20.55
N ALA A 654 -1.65 -9.42 -19.53
CA ALA A 654 -0.54 -10.34 -19.25
C ALA A 654 -1.00 -11.77 -18.89
N LEU A 655 -2.28 -11.95 -18.53
CA LEU A 655 -2.83 -13.22 -18.04
C LEU A 655 -3.85 -13.83 -19.01
N LEU A 656 -3.94 -13.34 -20.27
CA LEU A 656 -4.90 -13.82 -21.27
C LEU A 656 -4.82 -15.33 -21.56
N VAL A 657 -3.62 -15.91 -21.46
CA VAL A 657 -3.43 -17.35 -21.64
C VAL A 657 -3.94 -18.15 -20.44
N HIS A 658 -3.88 -17.56 -19.23
CA HIS A 658 -4.33 -18.18 -17.98
C HIS A 658 -5.84 -18.09 -17.81
N ASP A 659 -6.37 -16.87 -17.87
CA ASP A 659 -7.80 -16.61 -17.72
C ASP A 659 -8.20 -15.35 -18.51
N PRO A 660 -8.72 -15.53 -19.75
CA PRO A 660 -9.15 -14.40 -20.57
C PRO A 660 -10.32 -13.63 -19.97
N LYS A 661 -11.08 -14.22 -19.02
CA LYS A 661 -12.20 -13.55 -18.37
C LYS A 661 -11.73 -12.33 -17.57
N LEU A 662 -10.53 -12.37 -16.98
CA LEU A 662 -9.95 -11.23 -16.25
C LEU A 662 -9.85 -9.99 -17.14
N ALA A 663 -9.31 -10.15 -18.35
CA ALA A 663 -9.20 -9.06 -19.32
C ALA A 663 -10.55 -8.63 -19.86
N ARG A 664 -11.45 -9.58 -20.18
CA ARG A 664 -12.81 -9.29 -20.64
C ARG A 664 -13.55 -8.40 -19.64
N ASP A 665 -13.59 -8.81 -18.38
CA ASP A 665 -14.31 -8.08 -17.34
C ASP A 665 -13.69 -6.70 -17.11
N GLN A 666 -12.36 -6.59 -17.14
CA GLN A 666 -11.69 -5.32 -16.93
C GLN A 666 -11.83 -4.36 -18.12
N ILE A 667 -11.87 -4.84 -19.36
CA ILE A 667 -12.19 -4.03 -20.55
C ILE A 667 -13.59 -3.44 -20.41
N LEU A 668 -14.58 -4.24 -20.02
CA LEU A 668 -15.95 -3.77 -19.82
C LEU A 668 -16.05 -2.81 -18.62
N ASN A 669 -15.30 -3.05 -17.54
CA ASN A 669 -15.22 -2.16 -16.38
C ASN A 669 -14.63 -0.80 -16.77
N ALA A 670 -13.50 -0.78 -17.48
CA ALA A 670 -12.85 0.45 -17.94
C ALA A 670 -13.74 1.22 -18.92
N ALA A 671 -14.37 0.56 -19.89
CA ALA A 671 -15.28 1.22 -20.83
C ALA A 671 -16.47 1.92 -20.13
N ARG A 672 -16.99 1.36 -19.03
CA ARG A 672 -18.04 2.00 -18.22
C ARG A 672 -17.59 3.29 -17.52
N ARG A 673 -16.28 3.60 -17.53
CA ARG A 673 -15.69 4.83 -16.97
C ARG A 673 -15.40 5.89 -18.02
N GLN A 674 -15.93 5.73 -19.23
CA GLN A 674 -15.80 6.70 -20.30
C GLN A 674 -16.89 7.76 -20.21
N PHE A 675 -16.51 9.03 -20.41
CA PHE A 675 -17.43 10.15 -20.60
C PHE A 675 -17.91 10.21 -22.07
N PRO A 676 -19.08 10.79 -22.38
CA PRO A 676 -19.58 10.90 -23.75
C PRO A 676 -18.62 11.59 -24.74
N GLU A 677 -17.73 12.46 -24.24
CA GLU A 677 -16.69 13.15 -25.01
C GLU A 677 -15.58 12.21 -25.50
N GLY A 678 -15.41 11.04 -24.88
CA GLY A 678 -14.46 9.99 -25.24
C GLY A 678 -13.28 9.82 -24.29
N ASP A 679 -13.04 10.76 -23.38
CA ASP A 679 -12.08 10.64 -22.29
C ASP A 679 -12.67 9.85 -21.11
N VAL A 680 -11.87 9.59 -20.08
CA VAL A 680 -12.16 8.58 -19.06
C VAL A 680 -11.78 9.06 -17.66
N GLN A 681 -12.27 8.37 -16.62
CA GLN A 681 -11.62 8.44 -15.31
C GLN A 681 -10.28 7.71 -15.36
N HIS A 682 -9.19 8.41 -14.99
CA HIS A 682 -7.84 7.87 -14.95
C HIS A 682 -7.67 6.79 -13.87
N TRP A 683 -8.33 6.97 -12.72
CA TRP A 683 -8.54 5.93 -11.73
C TRP A 683 -9.82 6.18 -10.92
N TRP A 684 -10.38 5.12 -10.32
CA TRP A 684 -11.60 5.21 -9.52
C TRP A 684 -11.62 4.20 -8.35
N LEU A 685 -12.40 4.54 -7.32
CA LEU A 685 -12.72 3.67 -6.20
C LEU A 685 -13.89 2.75 -6.57
N PRO A 686 -13.76 1.42 -6.38
CA PRO A 686 -14.73 0.44 -6.89
C PRO A 686 -16.10 0.45 -6.20
N ARG A 687 -16.24 1.17 -5.08
CA ARG A 687 -17.48 1.20 -4.30
C ARG A 687 -18.23 2.51 -4.49
N THR A 688 -17.53 3.63 -4.30
CA THR A 688 -18.13 4.97 -4.41
C THR A 688 -18.16 5.44 -5.85
N GLU A 689 -17.44 4.77 -6.76
CA GLU A 689 -17.27 5.17 -8.16
C GLU A 689 -16.55 6.53 -8.32
N ALA A 690 -16.18 7.14 -7.20
CA ALA A 690 -15.42 8.37 -7.14
C ALA A 690 -14.04 8.15 -7.73
N GLY A 691 -13.63 9.04 -8.61
CA GLY A 691 -12.41 8.89 -9.36
C GLY A 691 -11.95 10.22 -9.91
N VAL A 692 -10.76 10.20 -10.48
CA VAL A 692 -10.15 11.40 -11.05
C VAL A 692 -10.30 11.41 -12.58
N ARG A 693 -10.84 12.49 -13.14
CA ARG A 693 -10.79 12.79 -14.58
C ARG A 693 -9.54 13.63 -14.83
N THR A 694 -8.72 13.29 -15.83
CA THR A 694 -7.43 13.97 -16.07
C THR A 694 -7.23 14.29 -17.56
N MET A 695 -6.18 15.08 -17.83
CA MET A 695 -5.66 15.32 -19.18
C MET A 695 -4.58 14.31 -19.61
N ILE A 696 -4.46 13.16 -18.94
CA ILE A 696 -3.53 12.09 -19.35
C ILE A 696 -3.95 11.55 -20.73
N SER A 697 -2.99 11.57 -21.65
CA SER A 697 -3.26 11.48 -23.09
C SER A 697 -3.34 10.05 -23.62
N ASP A 698 -2.74 9.07 -22.93
CA ASP A 698 -2.62 7.69 -23.40
C ASP A 698 -3.78 6.77 -23.00
N ASP A 699 -4.50 7.09 -21.93
CA ASP A 699 -5.64 6.30 -21.43
C ASP A 699 -6.65 5.96 -22.53
N VAL A 700 -6.97 6.93 -23.40
CA VAL A 700 -7.96 6.76 -24.48
C VAL A 700 -7.48 5.78 -25.56
N VAL A 701 -6.18 5.54 -25.69
CA VAL A 701 -5.63 4.56 -26.64
C VAL A 701 -5.64 3.15 -26.03
N TRP A 702 -5.44 3.03 -24.72
CA TRP A 702 -5.37 1.74 -24.03
C TRP A 702 -6.63 0.88 -24.16
N LEU A 703 -7.83 1.49 -24.17
CA LEU A 703 -9.07 0.72 -24.28
C LEU A 703 -9.16 -0.05 -25.61
N ALA A 704 -8.87 0.63 -26.72
CA ALA A 704 -8.86 0.01 -28.04
C ALA A 704 -7.69 -0.97 -28.20
N HIS A 705 -6.51 -0.64 -27.66
CA HIS A 705 -5.35 -1.54 -27.68
C HIS A 705 -5.64 -2.86 -26.94
N ALA A 706 -6.17 -2.76 -25.71
CA ALA A 706 -6.53 -3.92 -24.90
C ALA A 706 -7.60 -4.77 -25.58
N THR A 707 -8.63 -4.13 -26.17
CA THR A 707 -9.68 -4.81 -26.90
C THR A 707 -9.15 -5.51 -28.14
N ALA A 708 -8.32 -4.86 -28.98
CA ALA A 708 -7.67 -5.50 -30.12
C ALA A 708 -6.85 -6.73 -29.71
N HIS A 709 -6.05 -6.60 -28.65
CA HIS A 709 -5.22 -7.70 -28.17
C HIS A 709 -6.06 -8.86 -27.62
N TYR A 710 -7.11 -8.57 -26.85
CA TYR A 710 -8.08 -9.55 -26.37
C TYR A 710 -8.71 -10.31 -27.54
N LEU A 711 -9.18 -9.61 -28.58
CA LEU A 711 -9.76 -10.22 -29.78
C LEU A 711 -8.76 -11.12 -30.50
N GLN A 712 -7.52 -10.65 -30.64
CA GLN A 712 -6.46 -11.40 -31.33
C GLN A 712 -6.09 -12.70 -30.60
N VAL A 713 -6.12 -12.69 -29.27
CA VAL A 713 -5.76 -13.84 -28.44
C VAL A 713 -6.94 -14.80 -28.28
N THR A 714 -8.15 -14.30 -28.08
CA THR A 714 -9.32 -15.12 -27.73
C THR A 714 -10.21 -15.49 -28.92
N GLY A 715 -10.28 -14.62 -29.93
CA GLY A 715 -11.27 -14.71 -31.01
C GLY A 715 -12.69 -14.29 -30.62
N ASP A 716 -12.93 -13.83 -29.38
CA ASP A 716 -14.27 -13.47 -28.88
C ASP A 716 -14.72 -12.09 -29.40
N THR A 717 -15.24 -12.05 -30.63
CA THR A 717 -15.80 -10.82 -31.21
C THR A 717 -17.12 -10.40 -30.60
N ALA A 718 -17.80 -11.28 -29.85
CA ALA A 718 -19.10 -10.96 -29.26
C ALA A 718 -18.98 -9.83 -28.22
N VAL A 719 -17.82 -9.71 -27.55
CA VAL A 719 -17.54 -8.64 -26.59
C VAL A 719 -17.74 -7.24 -27.16
N LEU A 720 -17.50 -7.03 -28.46
CA LEU A 720 -17.64 -5.72 -29.11
C LEU A 720 -19.07 -5.18 -29.09
N ARG A 721 -20.05 -6.07 -28.99
CA ARG A 721 -21.49 -5.77 -29.02
C ARG A 721 -22.09 -5.55 -27.63
N GLU A 722 -21.29 -5.70 -26.58
CA GLU A 722 -21.73 -5.43 -25.21
C GLU A 722 -22.15 -3.96 -25.05
N GLN A 723 -23.36 -3.73 -24.57
CA GLN A 723 -23.91 -2.39 -24.40
C GLN A 723 -23.55 -1.85 -23.02
N LEU A 724 -22.82 -0.73 -22.99
CA LEU A 724 -22.28 -0.13 -21.78
C LEU A 724 -22.71 1.34 -21.66
N PRO A 725 -23.12 1.81 -20.47
CA PRO A 725 -23.37 3.23 -20.24
C PRO A 725 -22.07 4.03 -20.24
N PHE A 726 -22.17 5.31 -20.59
CA PHE A 726 -21.16 6.32 -20.24
C PHE A 726 -21.39 6.82 -18.81
N ILE A 727 -20.47 7.64 -18.32
CA ILE A 727 -20.65 8.45 -17.11
C ILE A 727 -20.74 9.94 -17.44
N ASP A 728 -21.54 10.68 -16.68
CA ASP A 728 -21.68 12.14 -16.79
C ASP A 728 -20.97 12.82 -15.60
N GLY A 729 -20.31 13.94 -15.85
CA GLY A 729 -19.59 14.72 -14.85
C GLY A 729 -19.07 16.04 -15.42
N PRO A 730 -18.61 16.97 -14.58
CA PRO A 730 -18.07 18.24 -15.05
C PRO A 730 -16.89 18.02 -16.01
N PRO A 731 -16.80 18.79 -17.11
CA PRO A 731 -15.57 18.86 -17.90
C PRO A 731 -14.48 19.55 -17.06
N LEU A 732 -13.22 19.28 -17.38
CA LEU A 732 -12.11 20.02 -16.81
C LEU A 732 -12.13 21.47 -17.31
N GLU A 733 -11.98 22.43 -16.41
CA GLU A 733 -11.87 23.85 -16.74
C GLU A 733 -10.55 24.16 -17.47
N GLU A 734 -10.47 25.33 -18.12
CA GLU A 734 -9.23 25.76 -18.77
C GLU A 734 -8.11 25.92 -17.73
N GLY A 735 -7.03 25.15 -17.89
CA GLY A 735 -5.90 25.11 -16.94
C GLY A 735 -6.08 24.13 -15.79
N GLU A 736 -7.20 23.42 -15.69
CA GLU A 736 -7.40 22.34 -14.72
C GLU A 736 -6.79 21.03 -15.25
N HIS A 737 -5.90 20.41 -14.47
CA HIS A 737 -5.20 19.19 -14.87
C HIS A 737 -5.96 17.92 -14.49
N ASP A 738 -6.66 17.96 -13.36
CA ASP A 738 -7.39 16.85 -12.80
C ASP A 738 -8.55 17.32 -11.91
N ALA A 739 -9.59 16.49 -11.83
CA ALA A 739 -10.73 16.72 -10.95
C ALA A 739 -11.19 15.39 -10.33
N PHE A 740 -11.26 15.33 -8.99
CA PHE A 740 -11.76 14.17 -8.25
C PHE A 740 -13.23 14.36 -7.85
N PHE A 741 -14.12 13.50 -8.34
CA PHE A 741 -15.55 13.55 -8.01
C PHE A 741 -16.23 12.19 -8.22
N THR A 742 -17.45 12.06 -7.71
CA THR A 742 -18.33 10.93 -8.00
C THR A 742 -19.18 11.25 -9.23
N PRO A 743 -19.02 10.54 -10.36
CA PRO A 743 -19.79 10.77 -11.56
C PRO A 743 -21.22 10.21 -11.45
N GLU A 744 -22.11 10.66 -12.32
CA GLU A 744 -23.43 10.05 -12.51
C GLU A 744 -23.38 9.03 -13.66
N ILE A 745 -24.20 7.97 -13.59
CA ILE A 745 -24.32 7.03 -14.70
C ILE A 745 -25.20 7.67 -15.79
N SER A 746 -24.66 7.81 -17.00
CA SER A 746 -25.38 8.38 -18.11
C SER A 746 -26.49 7.46 -18.62
N LYS A 747 -27.58 8.05 -19.10
CA LYS A 747 -28.62 7.32 -19.85
C LYS A 747 -28.15 6.91 -21.25
N LYS A 748 -27.07 7.52 -21.75
CA LYS A 748 -26.48 7.17 -23.03
C LYS A 748 -25.70 5.87 -22.90
N THR A 749 -26.01 4.91 -23.76
CA THR A 749 -25.29 3.64 -23.86
C THR A 749 -24.72 3.48 -25.26
N ALA A 750 -23.58 2.80 -25.38
CA ALA A 750 -22.99 2.44 -26.65
C ALA A 750 -22.39 1.03 -26.59
N SER A 751 -22.15 0.44 -27.75
CA SER A 751 -21.41 -0.83 -27.85
C SER A 751 -19.96 -0.65 -27.39
N LEU A 752 -19.30 -1.69 -26.90
CA LEU A 752 -17.87 -1.62 -26.58
C LEU A 752 -17.04 -1.15 -27.80
N TYR A 753 -17.42 -1.57 -29.02
CA TYR A 753 -16.83 -1.06 -30.26
C TYR A 753 -16.90 0.48 -30.33
N ASP A 754 -18.08 1.06 -30.07
CA ASP A 754 -18.27 2.51 -30.12
C ASP A 754 -17.52 3.25 -29.01
N HIS A 755 -17.39 2.65 -27.81
CA HIS A 755 -16.55 3.19 -26.73
C HIS A 755 -15.08 3.29 -27.18
N CYS A 756 -14.54 2.20 -27.76
CA CYS A 756 -13.20 2.18 -28.34
C CYS A 756 -13.05 3.20 -29.47
N ALA A 757 -14.03 3.26 -30.39
CA ALA A 757 -14.01 4.15 -31.54
C ALA A 757 -14.01 5.63 -31.12
N ARG A 758 -14.80 6.00 -30.11
CA ARG A 758 -14.84 7.37 -29.57
C ARG A 758 -13.52 7.76 -28.91
N ALA A 759 -12.90 6.84 -28.17
CA ALA A 759 -11.62 7.06 -27.54
C ALA A 759 -10.52 7.33 -28.59
N LEU A 760 -10.48 6.52 -29.66
CA LEU A 760 -9.57 6.72 -30.78
C LEU A 760 -9.86 8.01 -31.56
N ASP A 761 -11.13 8.32 -31.82
CA ASP A 761 -11.53 9.58 -32.47
C ASP A 761 -11.06 10.80 -31.65
N LEU A 762 -11.06 10.70 -30.31
CA LEU A 762 -10.51 11.73 -29.43
C LEU A 762 -8.98 11.79 -29.48
N ALA A 763 -8.29 10.66 -29.50
CA ALA A 763 -6.82 10.62 -29.67
C ALA A 763 -6.37 11.31 -30.96
N LEU A 764 -7.11 11.10 -32.07
CA LEU A 764 -6.87 11.78 -33.34
C LEU A 764 -7.06 13.30 -33.25
N LYS A 765 -8.07 13.77 -32.51
CA LYS A 765 -8.32 15.20 -32.29
C LYS A 765 -7.22 15.83 -31.42
N ARG A 766 -6.64 15.05 -30.51
CA ARG A 766 -5.52 15.44 -29.63
C ARG A 766 -4.18 15.24 -30.34
N SER A 767 -4.08 15.61 -31.62
CA SER A 767 -2.85 15.58 -32.39
C SER A 767 -2.46 16.98 -32.85
N SER A 768 -1.16 17.25 -32.89
CA SER A 768 -0.61 18.49 -33.42
C SER A 768 -0.89 18.61 -34.92
N PRO A 769 -0.71 19.81 -35.52
CA PRO A 769 -0.78 19.97 -36.97
C PRO A 769 0.21 19.09 -37.76
N ALA A 770 1.33 18.70 -37.14
CA ALA A 770 2.30 17.77 -37.73
C ALA A 770 1.81 16.32 -37.70
N GLY A 771 0.77 16.02 -36.90
CA GLY A 771 0.15 14.71 -36.78
C GLY A 771 0.66 13.85 -35.62
N LEU A 772 1.58 14.36 -34.78
CA LEU A 772 1.99 13.69 -33.55
C LEU A 772 0.93 13.90 -32.46
N PRO A 773 0.66 12.93 -31.58
CA PRO A 773 -0.26 13.13 -30.48
C PRO A 773 0.32 14.12 -29.46
N LEU A 774 -0.56 14.94 -28.91
CA LEU A 774 -0.24 15.89 -27.85
C LEU A 774 -0.05 15.13 -26.53
N ILE A 775 1.00 15.47 -25.78
CA ILE A 775 1.29 14.84 -24.49
C ILE A 775 0.36 15.34 -23.37
N LEU A 776 -0.16 16.58 -23.49
CA LEU A 776 -1.10 17.19 -22.55
C LEU A 776 -0.59 17.12 -21.10
N GLY A 777 -1.41 16.62 -20.17
CA GLY A 777 -1.07 16.46 -18.75
C GLY A 777 -0.15 15.28 -18.44
N GLY A 778 0.36 14.59 -19.46
CA GLY A 778 1.19 13.40 -19.35
C GLY A 778 0.77 12.32 -20.36
N ASP A 779 1.70 11.44 -20.70
CA ASP A 779 1.39 10.17 -21.35
C ASP A 779 1.64 9.03 -20.35
N TRP A 780 2.11 7.85 -20.76
CA TRP A 780 2.42 6.76 -19.84
C TRP A 780 3.42 7.15 -18.73
N ASN A 781 4.30 8.13 -18.98
CA ASN A 781 5.10 8.73 -17.91
C ASN A 781 4.33 9.90 -17.28
N ASP A 782 3.56 9.59 -16.23
CA ASP A 782 2.79 10.57 -15.45
C ASP A 782 3.65 11.73 -14.93
N GLY A 783 4.94 11.50 -14.68
CA GLY A 783 5.87 12.50 -14.16
C GLY A 783 6.16 13.66 -15.12
N MET A 784 5.89 13.47 -16.42
CA MET A 784 6.10 14.47 -17.47
C MET A 784 4.88 15.40 -17.66
N ASN A 785 4.18 15.71 -16.57
CA ASN A 785 2.87 16.37 -16.60
C ASN A 785 2.87 17.86 -16.98
N ARG A 786 4.05 18.47 -17.16
CA ARG A 786 4.19 19.88 -17.60
C ARG A 786 4.83 20.02 -18.99
N VAL A 787 5.07 18.92 -19.69
CA VAL A 787 5.65 18.99 -21.04
C VAL A 787 4.68 19.62 -22.05
N GLY A 788 3.38 19.33 -21.91
CA GLY A 788 2.34 19.80 -22.84
C GLY A 788 1.14 20.43 -22.16
N GLU A 789 1.31 21.06 -20.99
CA GLU A 789 0.21 21.61 -20.19
C GLU A 789 -0.59 22.69 -20.92
N HIS A 790 -0.01 23.37 -21.90
CA HIS A 790 -0.69 24.34 -22.77
C HIS A 790 -1.23 23.74 -24.08
N GLY A 791 -1.26 22.40 -24.19
CA GLY A 791 -1.91 21.71 -25.30
C GLY A 791 -1.15 21.76 -26.63
N LYS A 792 0.18 21.97 -26.61
CA LYS A 792 1.02 22.06 -27.80
C LYS A 792 2.17 21.06 -27.80
N GLY A 793 2.66 20.64 -26.62
CA GLY A 793 3.72 19.65 -26.49
C GLY A 793 3.31 18.29 -27.06
N GLU A 794 4.25 17.58 -27.68
CA GLU A 794 4.01 16.35 -28.43
C GLU A 794 4.67 15.14 -27.76
N SER A 795 4.09 13.94 -27.95
CA SER A 795 4.66 12.65 -27.50
C SER A 795 4.95 11.72 -28.67
N VAL A 796 6.22 11.32 -28.79
CA VAL A 796 6.65 10.36 -29.82
C VAL A 796 6.28 8.92 -29.44
N TRP A 797 6.39 8.58 -28.16
CA TRP A 797 5.98 7.27 -27.65
C TRP A 797 4.50 7.00 -27.89
N LEU A 798 3.64 7.97 -27.51
CA LEU A 798 2.21 7.85 -27.74
C LEU A 798 1.91 7.79 -29.24
N GLY A 799 2.72 8.43 -30.07
CA GLY A 799 2.63 8.33 -31.53
C GLY A 799 2.81 6.91 -32.03
N TRP A 800 3.85 6.21 -31.59
CA TRP A 800 4.05 4.79 -31.94
C TRP A 800 2.92 3.90 -31.41
N PHE A 801 2.49 4.14 -30.18
CA PHE A 801 1.42 3.37 -29.54
C PHE A 801 0.06 3.56 -30.24
N LEU A 802 -0.27 4.80 -30.60
CA LEU A 802 -1.47 5.14 -31.37
C LEU A 802 -1.40 4.55 -32.78
N LEU A 803 -0.26 4.67 -33.46
CA LEU A 803 -0.08 4.11 -34.80
C LEU A 803 -0.34 2.59 -34.83
N LYS A 804 0.24 1.86 -33.87
CA LYS A 804 -0.02 0.42 -33.69
C LYS A 804 -1.51 0.13 -33.49
N THR A 805 -2.13 0.88 -32.58
CA THR A 805 -3.53 0.65 -32.19
C THR A 805 -4.49 0.96 -33.34
N LEU A 806 -4.26 2.03 -34.11
CA LEU A 806 -5.04 2.33 -35.31
C LEU A 806 -4.90 1.23 -36.37
N GLY A 807 -3.68 0.72 -36.57
CA GLY A 807 -3.41 -0.39 -37.49
C GLY A 807 -4.15 -1.68 -37.09
N ASP A 808 -4.16 -2.01 -35.80
CA ASP A 808 -4.86 -3.19 -35.28
C ASP A 808 -6.38 -3.06 -35.30
N PHE A 809 -6.90 -1.85 -35.02
CA PHE A 809 -8.34 -1.63 -34.81
C PHE A 809 -9.09 -1.22 -36.09
N ALA A 810 -8.42 -0.67 -37.11
CA ALA A 810 -9.06 -0.36 -38.39
C ALA A 810 -9.67 -1.60 -39.10
N PRO A 811 -9.03 -2.78 -39.11
CA PRO A 811 -9.66 -4.02 -39.57
C PRO A 811 -10.90 -4.41 -38.74
N VAL A 812 -10.89 -4.19 -37.43
CA VAL A 812 -12.03 -4.44 -36.54
C VAL A 812 -13.21 -3.53 -36.91
N ALA A 813 -12.96 -2.23 -37.08
CA ALA A 813 -13.99 -1.29 -37.54
C ALA A 813 -14.60 -1.67 -38.89
N LYS A 814 -13.76 -2.13 -39.83
CA LYS A 814 -14.24 -2.63 -41.13
C LYS A 814 -15.12 -3.87 -40.96
N ALA A 815 -14.76 -4.78 -40.07
CA ALA A 815 -15.54 -5.99 -39.77
C ALA A 815 -16.89 -5.66 -39.10
N GLU A 816 -16.95 -4.62 -38.26
CA GLU A 816 -18.19 -4.10 -37.68
C GLU A 816 -18.98 -3.18 -38.64
N GLY A 817 -18.53 -3.02 -39.89
CA GLY A 817 -19.22 -2.27 -40.94
C GLY A 817 -18.93 -0.76 -40.99
N ASP A 818 -18.11 -0.23 -40.07
CA ASP A 818 -17.73 1.18 -40.01
C ASP A 818 -16.51 1.49 -40.90
N THR A 819 -16.74 1.39 -42.20
CA THR A 819 -15.67 1.64 -43.20
C THR A 819 -15.20 3.11 -43.18
N LYS A 820 -16.06 4.05 -42.73
CA LYS A 820 -15.73 5.48 -42.68
C LYS A 820 -14.66 5.75 -41.63
N ARG A 821 -14.82 5.26 -40.39
CA ARG A 821 -13.78 5.40 -39.36
C ARG A 821 -12.52 4.65 -39.73
N ALA A 822 -12.65 3.41 -40.25
CA ALA A 822 -11.49 2.64 -40.69
C ALA A 822 -10.63 3.42 -41.72
N GLN A 823 -11.24 4.09 -42.70
CA GLN A 823 -10.53 4.94 -43.67
C GLN A 823 -9.94 6.20 -43.04
N ALA A 824 -10.66 6.87 -42.15
CA ALA A 824 -10.18 8.07 -41.46
C ALA A 824 -8.95 7.75 -40.58
N TRP A 825 -9.01 6.65 -39.83
CA TRP A 825 -7.91 6.17 -39.00
C TRP A 825 -6.71 5.74 -39.83
N ALA A 826 -6.92 5.01 -40.94
CA ALA A 826 -5.83 4.67 -41.87
C ALA A 826 -5.15 5.92 -42.45
N LYS A 827 -5.94 6.94 -42.86
CA LYS A 827 -5.40 8.21 -43.34
C LYS A 827 -4.60 8.94 -42.27
N HIS A 828 -5.08 8.95 -41.02
CA HIS A 828 -4.35 9.56 -39.92
C HIS A 828 -3.08 8.79 -39.59
N ALA A 829 -3.13 7.45 -39.59
CA ALA A 829 -1.97 6.58 -39.41
C ALA A 829 -0.86 6.89 -40.43
N ASP A 830 -1.20 7.15 -41.70
CA ASP A 830 -0.23 7.57 -42.71
C ASP A 830 0.44 8.92 -42.39
N VAL A 831 -0.33 9.89 -41.87
CA VAL A 831 0.19 11.20 -41.46
C VAL A 831 1.10 11.04 -40.24
N LEU A 832 0.64 10.32 -39.23
CA LEU A 832 1.36 10.05 -38.00
C LEU A 832 2.68 9.31 -38.27
N LYS A 833 2.65 8.26 -39.10
CA LYS A 833 3.85 7.53 -39.53
C LYS A 833 4.86 8.45 -40.21
N ARG A 834 4.41 9.34 -41.11
CA ARG A 834 5.31 10.33 -41.74
C ARG A 834 5.91 11.28 -40.70
N ALA A 835 5.15 11.74 -39.72
CA ALA A 835 5.66 12.61 -38.66
C ALA A 835 6.72 11.90 -37.80
N LEU A 836 6.42 10.67 -37.36
CA LEU A 836 7.36 9.84 -36.59
C LEU A 836 8.66 9.58 -37.36
N GLU A 837 8.56 9.31 -38.67
CA GLU A 837 9.71 9.09 -39.54
C GLU A 837 10.32 10.38 -40.12
N SER A 838 9.92 11.56 -39.68
CA SER A 838 10.56 12.81 -40.14
C SER A 838 10.85 13.72 -38.96
N THR A 839 9.83 14.36 -38.38
CA THR A 839 9.98 15.36 -37.33
C THR A 839 10.49 14.77 -36.01
N ALA A 840 10.16 13.52 -35.71
CA ALA A 840 10.60 12.84 -34.50
C ALA A 840 11.99 12.19 -34.61
N TRP A 841 12.52 11.96 -35.82
CA TRP A 841 13.85 11.39 -36.00
C TRP A 841 14.95 12.43 -35.76
N ASP A 842 15.83 12.19 -34.79
CA ASP A 842 16.88 13.14 -34.39
C ASP A 842 18.25 12.88 -35.03
N GLY A 843 18.30 11.99 -36.01
CA GLY A 843 19.52 11.60 -36.74
C GLY A 843 20.10 10.26 -36.29
N GLU A 844 20.04 9.95 -34.99
CA GLU A 844 20.56 8.69 -34.42
C GLU A 844 19.52 7.91 -33.59
N TRP A 845 18.52 8.59 -33.05
CA TRP A 845 17.40 8.00 -32.33
C TRP A 845 16.13 8.85 -32.52
N TYR A 846 14.98 8.33 -32.11
CA TYR A 846 13.74 9.09 -32.08
C TYR A 846 13.69 9.96 -30.82
N ARG A 847 13.26 11.21 -30.96
CA ARG A 847 13.02 12.12 -29.84
C ARG A 847 11.99 11.52 -28.89
N ARG A 848 11.98 12.00 -27.65
CA ARG A 848 10.91 11.67 -26.69
C ARG A 848 9.63 12.45 -26.96
N GLY A 849 9.77 13.69 -27.45
CA GLY A 849 8.67 14.61 -27.68
C GLY A 849 9.13 16.04 -27.90
N SER A 850 8.24 16.99 -27.62
CA SER A 850 8.51 18.43 -27.61
C SER A 850 7.73 19.11 -26.48
N PHE A 851 8.29 20.18 -25.92
CA PHE A 851 7.57 21.06 -25.00
C PHE A 851 6.56 21.94 -25.76
N ASP A 852 5.66 22.61 -25.04
CA ASP A 852 4.66 23.51 -25.63
C ASP A 852 5.22 24.65 -26.51
N ASP A 853 6.48 25.05 -26.29
CA ASP A 853 7.16 26.06 -27.10
C ASP A 853 7.93 25.48 -28.31
N GLY A 854 7.81 24.18 -28.54
CA GLY A 854 8.50 23.45 -29.59
C GLY A 854 9.92 23.01 -29.24
N THR A 855 10.43 23.28 -28.03
CA THR A 855 11.75 22.81 -27.60
C THR A 855 11.80 21.27 -27.64
N PRO A 856 12.78 20.65 -28.33
CA PRO A 856 12.89 19.19 -28.37
C PRO A 856 13.17 18.56 -27.01
N LEU A 857 12.49 17.45 -26.71
CA LEU A 857 12.70 16.60 -25.55
C LEU A 857 13.24 15.23 -26.00
N GLY A 858 14.22 14.65 -25.31
CA GLY A 858 14.82 13.38 -25.76
C GLY A 858 15.71 13.54 -27.00
N SER A 859 16.35 14.70 -27.19
CA SER A 859 17.16 15.00 -28.36
C SER A 859 18.66 14.95 -28.04
N ARG A 860 19.49 14.70 -29.06
CA ARG A 860 20.95 14.85 -29.04
C ARG A 860 21.42 16.21 -28.52
N GLY A 861 20.61 17.25 -28.71
CA GLY A 861 20.87 18.61 -28.22
C GLY A 861 20.41 18.86 -26.78
N SER A 862 19.62 17.96 -26.19
CA SER A 862 19.14 18.06 -24.81
C SER A 862 20.29 17.80 -23.83
N GLN A 863 20.37 18.60 -22.77
CA GLN A 863 21.38 18.46 -21.70
C GLN A 863 21.00 17.35 -20.70
N GLU A 864 19.71 17.21 -20.42
CA GLU A 864 19.10 16.19 -19.57
C GLU A 864 17.99 15.51 -20.38
N CYS A 865 17.68 14.25 -20.09
CA CYS A 865 16.82 13.39 -20.91
C CYS A 865 17.22 13.47 -22.40
N LYS A 866 18.45 13.05 -22.71
CA LYS A 866 19.03 13.08 -24.05
C LYS A 866 18.48 11.96 -24.93
N ILE A 867 18.28 10.79 -24.35
CA ILE A 867 17.65 9.63 -24.98
C ILE A 867 16.75 8.95 -23.95
N ASP A 868 15.57 8.53 -24.41
CA ASP A 868 14.55 7.86 -23.60
C ASP A 868 14.18 6.52 -24.23
N SER A 869 14.08 5.48 -23.40
CA SER A 869 13.92 4.09 -23.79
C SER A 869 12.58 3.80 -24.48
N ILE A 870 11.49 4.44 -24.06
CA ILE A 870 10.15 4.00 -24.49
C ILE A 870 9.88 4.41 -25.94
N ALA A 871 10.36 5.58 -26.37
CA ALA A 871 10.24 6.01 -27.76
C ALA A 871 11.00 5.07 -28.72
N GLN A 872 12.16 4.55 -28.30
CA GLN A 872 12.97 3.65 -29.14
C GLN A 872 12.39 2.24 -29.15
N SER A 873 11.98 1.74 -27.98
CA SER A 873 11.38 0.41 -27.86
C SER A 873 10.10 0.32 -28.71
N TRP A 874 9.25 1.35 -28.67
CA TRP A 874 7.99 1.36 -29.39
C TRP A 874 8.10 1.64 -30.89
N SER A 875 9.22 2.17 -31.39
CA SER A 875 9.47 2.19 -32.84
C SER A 875 9.56 0.77 -33.40
N VAL A 876 10.04 -0.18 -32.59
CA VAL A 876 10.05 -1.62 -32.90
C VAL A 876 8.71 -2.28 -32.59
N LEU A 877 8.18 -2.10 -31.37
CA LEU A 877 6.97 -2.81 -30.91
C LEU A 877 5.71 -2.43 -31.69
N SER A 878 5.68 -1.24 -32.28
CA SER A 878 4.61 -0.85 -33.21
C SER A 878 4.65 -1.63 -34.52
N GLY A 879 5.77 -2.24 -34.89
CA GLY A 879 5.97 -2.90 -36.19
C GLY A 879 6.00 -1.96 -37.39
N GLU A 880 5.94 -0.64 -37.16
CA GLU A 880 5.76 0.37 -38.21
C GLU A 880 6.97 1.27 -38.41
N GLY A 881 7.93 1.28 -37.48
CA GLY A 881 9.16 2.05 -37.59
C GLY A 881 10.06 1.58 -38.74
N ASP A 882 10.83 2.50 -39.31
CA ASP A 882 11.85 2.15 -40.29
C ASP A 882 12.88 1.19 -39.66
N PRO A 883 13.14 0.00 -40.26
CA PRO A 883 13.99 -1.01 -39.65
C PRO A 883 15.43 -0.54 -39.40
N ALA A 884 16.00 0.28 -40.30
CA ALA A 884 17.37 0.75 -40.16
C ALA A 884 17.49 1.80 -39.05
N ARG A 885 16.52 2.72 -38.97
CA ARG A 885 16.45 3.73 -37.91
C ARG A 885 16.15 3.12 -36.55
N SER A 886 15.18 2.22 -36.47
CA SER A 886 14.87 1.50 -35.23
C SER A 886 16.08 0.69 -34.74
N THR A 887 16.83 0.07 -35.67
CA THR A 887 18.09 -0.60 -35.33
C THR A 887 19.13 0.36 -34.76
N THR A 888 19.32 1.51 -35.40
CA THR A 888 20.26 2.54 -34.96
C THR A 888 19.86 3.10 -33.59
N ALA A 889 18.57 3.42 -33.40
CA ALA A 889 18.02 3.95 -32.15
C ALA A 889 18.21 2.97 -30.99
N MET A 890 17.88 1.69 -31.20
CA MET A 890 18.05 0.65 -30.18
C MET A 890 19.53 0.36 -29.88
N GLN A 891 20.44 0.52 -30.84
CA GLN A 891 21.89 0.46 -30.58
C GLN A 891 22.36 1.60 -29.68
N GLN A 892 21.88 2.84 -29.92
CA GLN A 892 22.22 3.97 -29.06
C GLN A 892 21.61 3.83 -27.66
N ALA A 893 20.35 3.38 -27.58
CA ALA A 893 19.69 3.09 -26.31
C ALA A 893 20.44 1.99 -25.53
N MET A 894 20.84 0.89 -26.19
CA MET A 894 21.69 -0.13 -25.57
C MET A 894 22.99 0.44 -25.00
N LYS A 895 23.66 1.31 -25.76
CA LYS A 895 24.94 1.92 -25.36
C LYS A 895 24.79 2.90 -24.19
N MET A 896 23.69 3.63 -24.11
CA MET A 896 23.54 4.75 -23.17
C MET A 896 22.68 4.42 -21.95
N LEU A 897 21.74 3.48 -22.07
CA LEU A 897 20.74 3.18 -21.05
C LEU A 897 20.99 1.85 -20.32
N VAL A 898 21.67 0.89 -20.94
CA VAL A 898 22.07 -0.34 -20.24
C VAL A 898 23.33 -0.07 -19.45
N ASP A 899 23.27 -0.37 -18.16
CA ASP A 899 24.35 -0.16 -17.19
C ASP A 899 24.75 -1.51 -16.61
N ASP A 900 25.86 -2.06 -17.10
CA ASP A 900 26.38 -3.37 -16.69
C ASP A 900 26.91 -3.39 -15.26
N GLU A 901 27.39 -2.25 -14.73
CA GLU A 901 27.90 -2.16 -13.36
C GLU A 901 26.74 -2.24 -12.36
N LEU A 902 25.68 -1.47 -12.61
CA LEU A 902 24.48 -1.48 -11.78
C LEU A 902 23.50 -2.62 -12.11
N LYS A 903 23.72 -3.33 -13.22
CA LYS A 903 22.82 -4.36 -13.78
C LYS A 903 21.40 -3.83 -14.00
N ILE A 904 21.27 -2.66 -14.64
CA ILE A 904 19.97 -2.03 -14.89
C ILE A 904 19.82 -1.54 -16.33
N VAL A 905 18.58 -1.32 -16.74
CA VAL A 905 18.20 -0.62 -17.97
C VAL A 905 17.45 0.66 -17.60
N LYS A 906 18.11 1.82 -17.77
CA LYS A 906 17.58 3.14 -17.40
C LYS A 906 16.42 3.54 -18.32
N LEU A 907 15.45 4.27 -17.77
CA LEU A 907 14.34 4.83 -18.53
C LEU A 907 14.84 5.90 -19.51
N PHE A 908 15.67 6.84 -19.03
CA PHE A 908 16.36 7.83 -19.86
C PHE A 908 17.66 8.28 -19.20
N THR A 909 18.50 9.00 -19.95
CA THR A 909 19.74 9.58 -19.42
C THR A 909 20.13 10.86 -20.15
N PRO A 910 20.82 11.82 -19.49
CA PRO A 910 20.97 11.95 -18.03
C PRO A 910 19.63 12.26 -17.33
N PRO A 911 19.49 12.01 -16.01
CA PRO A 911 18.31 12.40 -15.24
C PRO A 911 18.10 13.92 -15.23
N PHE A 912 16.86 14.37 -15.05
CA PHE A 912 16.54 15.78 -14.82
C PHE A 912 17.06 16.24 -13.46
N SER A 913 17.65 17.44 -13.42
CA SER A 913 18.14 18.05 -12.19
C SER A 913 18.12 19.57 -12.29
N LYS A 914 18.75 20.13 -13.33
CA LYS A 914 19.03 21.57 -13.45
C LYS A 914 18.36 22.22 -14.65
N THR A 915 17.68 21.45 -15.51
CA THR A 915 16.96 22.00 -16.68
C THR A 915 16.07 23.18 -16.31
N GLU A 916 16.10 24.25 -17.12
CA GLU A 916 15.16 25.38 -16.99
C GLU A 916 13.76 25.03 -17.49
N LYS A 917 13.67 24.15 -18.49
CA LYS A 917 12.40 23.59 -18.96
C LYS A 917 11.89 22.62 -17.91
N ASP A 918 10.73 22.92 -17.32
CA ASP A 918 10.12 22.09 -16.28
C ASP A 918 9.36 20.91 -16.91
N PRO A 919 9.84 19.67 -16.76
CA PRO A 919 9.12 18.51 -17.27
C PRO A 919 7.90 18.15 -16.41
N GLY A 920 7.78 18.68 -15.19
CA GLY A 920 6.75 18.29 -14.24
C GLY A 920 7.31 17.62 -12.98
N TYR A 921 6.46 16.92 -12.24
CA TYR A 921 6.82 16.37 -10.93
C TYR A 921 7.93 15.31 -11.00
N ILE A 922 8.24 14.76 -12.17
CA ILE A 922 9.40 13.88 -12.37
C ILE A 922 10.70 14.51 -11.84
N LYS A 923 10.85 15.84 -11.95
CA LYS A 923 12.02 16.57 -11.44
C LYS A 923 12.04 16.69 -9.91
N SER A 924 10.92 16.40 -9.23
CA SER A 924 10.85 16.33 -7.76
C SER A 924 11.51 15.06 -7.21
N TYR A 925 11.68 14.02 -8.05
CA TYR A 925 12.46 12.86 -7.67
C TYR A 925 13.97 13.16 -7.73
N PRO A 926 14.76 12.56 -6.82
CA PRO A 926 16.21 12.62 -6.91
C PRO A 926 16.72 12.13 -8.29
N PRO A 927 17.81 12.72 -8.83
CA PRO A 927 18.39 12.24 -10.07
C PRO A 927 18.79 10.75 -9.98
N GLY A 928 18.32 9.93 -10.93
CA GLY A 928 18.54 8.50 -10.97
C GLY A 928 17.62 7.68 -10.06
N VAL A 929 16.51 8.25 -9.59
CA VAL A 929 15.51 7.55 -8.76
C VAL A 929 14.18 7.54 -9.51
N ARG A 930 13.49 6.39 -9.47
CA ARG A 930 12.16 6.22 -10.07
C ARG A 930 12.15 6.60 -11.55
N GLU A 931 11.11 7.30 -12.01
CA GLU A 931 10.97 7.78 -13.38
C GLU A 931 12.09 8.77 -13.75
N ASN A 932 12.76 9.43 -12.80
CA ASN A 932 13.82 10.41 -13.10
C ASN A 932 15.18 9.75 -13.40
N GLY A 933 15.27 9.03 -14.51
CA GLY A 933 16.50 8.42 -15.03
C GLY A 933 17.00 7.18 -14.27
N GLY A 934 16.19 6.62 -13.36
CA GLY A 934 16.39 5.26 -12.85
C GLY A 934 15.93 4.20 -13.85
N GLN A 935 16.05 2.92 -13.51
CA GLN A 935 15.30 1.87 -14.20
C GLN A 935 13.84 1.93 -13.76
N TYR A 936 12.94 1.96 -14.73
CA TYR A 936 11.53 1.67 -14.52
C TYR A 936 11.23 0.34 -15.19
N THR A 937 11.08 -0.73 -14.40
CA THR A 937 11.14 -2.12 -14.89
C THR A 937 10.07 -2.42 -15.94
N HIS A 938 8.92 -1.76 -15.87
CA HIS A 938 7.88 -1.82 -16.89
C HIS A 938 8.41 -1.36 -18.26
N ALA A 939 9.01 -0.17 -18.35
CA ALA A 939 9.60 0.34 -19.59
C ALA A 939 10.79 -0.51 -20.06
N ALA A 940 11.61 -0.98 -19.11
CA ALA A 940 12.71 -1.89 -19.43
C ALA A 940 12.23 -3.23 -19.99
N SER A 941 11.05 -3.69 -19.61
CA SER A 941 10.45 -4.91 -20.18
C SER A 941 10.06 -4.71 -21.65
N TRP A 942 9.55 -3.54 -22.03
CA TRP A 942 9.35 -3.20 -23.44
C TRP A 942 10.66 -3.19 -24.24
N PHE A 943 11.73 -2.68 -23.63
CA PHE A 943 13.05 -2.69 -24.24
C PHE A 943 13.55 -4.12 -24.52
N VAL A 944 13.35 -5.05 -23.58
CA VAL A 944 13.64 -6.49 -23.77
C VAL A 944 12.82 -7.08 -24.92
N ILE A 945 11.51 -6.84 -24.95
CA ILE A 945 10.62 -7.36 -26.01
C ILE A 945 11.06 -6.79 -27.37
N ALA A 946 11.40 -5.51 -27.45
CA ALA A 946 11.87 -4.88 -28.69
C ALA A 946 13.16 -5.53 -29.20
N LEU A 947 14.14 -5.80 -28.33
CA LEU A 947 15.37 -6.52 -28.71
C LEU A 947 15.06 -7.92 -29.25
N ALA A 948 14.11 -8.62 -28.61
CA ALA A 948 13.69 -9.96 -29.04
C ALA A 948 12.99 -9.92 -30.41
N GLU A 949 12.11 -8.94 -30.67
CA GLU A 949 11.48 -8.74 -31.99
C GLU A 949 12.48 -8.41 -33.09
N MET A 950 13.57 -7.71 -32.77
CA MET A 950 14.66 -7.44 -33.71
C MET A 950 15.55 -8.66 -34.00
N GLY A 951 15.35 -9.78 -33.29
CA GLY A 951 16.21 -10.95 -33.38
C GLY A 951 17.56 -10.80 -32.66
N ARG A 952 17.73 -9.77 -31.81
CA ARG A 952 18.91 -9.62 -30.94
C ARG A 952 18.74 -10.44 -29.66
N THR A 953 18.64 -11.76 -29.82
CA THR A 953 18.18 -12.67 -28.76
C THR A 953 19.12 -12.72 -27.55
N ASP A 954 20.44 -12.65 -27.75
CA ASP A 954 21.42 -12.60 -26.66
C ASP A 954 21.30 -11.31 -25.84
N ASP A 955 21.12 -10.17 -26.50
CA ASP A 955 20.91 -8.88 -25.83
C ASP A 955 19.58 -8.85 -25.08
N ALA A 956 18.51 -9.38 -25.69
CA ALA A 956 17.20 -9.47 -25.05
C ALA A 956 17.28 -10.29 -23.76
N TYR A 957 17.89 -11.47 -23.80
CA TYR A 957 18.04 -12.33 -22.63
C TYR A 957 18.98 -11.71 -21.58
N ARG A 958 20.09 -11.07 -22.00
CA ARG A 958 20.99 -10.35 -21.07
C ARG A 958 20.23 -9.27 -20.31
N CYS A 959 19.47 -8.43 -21.01
CA CYS A 959 18.66 -7.39 -20.39
C CYS A 959 17.56 -8.00 -19.51
N PHE A 960 16.87 -9.06 -19.94
CA PHE A 960 15.91 -9.77 -19.09
C PHE A 960 16.54 -10.25 -17.78
N SER A 961 17.74 -10.84 -17.86
CA SER A 961 18.50 -11.31 -16.70
C SER A 961 18.83 -10.16 -15.73
N MET A 962 19.13 -8.96 -16.24
CA MET A 962 19.28 -7.74 -15.44
C MET A 962 17.97 -7.27 -14.79
N LEU A 963 16.80 -7.56 -15.37
CA LEU A 963 15.51 -7.19 -14.78
C LEU A 963 15.00 -8.20 -13.75
N ASN A 964 15.49 -9.44 -13.80
CA ASN A 964 15.06 -10.50 -12.89
C ASN A 964 15.58 -10.22 -11.46
N PRO A 965 14.68 -10.03 -10.46
CA PRO A 965 15.05 -9.66 -9.10
C PRO A 965 15.97 -10.68 -8.42
N VAL A 966 15.90 -11.96 -8.80
CA VAL A 966 16.78 -13.01 -8.28
C VAL A 966 18.25 -12.68 -8.53
N ASN A 967 18.57 -12.11 -9.70
CA ASN A 967 19.94 -11.81 -10.11
C ASN A 967 20.54 -10.56 -9.43
N HIS A 968 19.70 -9.79 -8.72
CA HIS A 968 20.12 -8.68 -7.87
C HIS A 968 20.50 -9.10 -6.45
N ALA A 969 20.22 -10.34 -6.08
CA ALA A 969 20.37 -10.82 -4.71
C ALA A 969 20.84 -12.28 -4.68
N LEU A 970 21.88 -12.61 -5.47
CA LEU A 970 22.44 -13.97 -5.54
C LEU A 970 23.31 -14.34 -4.34
N ASP A 971 23.74 -13.34 -3.57
CA ASP A 971 24.53 -13.48 -2.35
C ASP A 971 24.13 -12.40 -1.33
N GLU A 972 24.69 -12.48 -0.13
CA GLU A 972 24.35 -11.59 0.98
C GLU A 972 24.69 -10.12 0.70
N ALA A 973 25.83 -9.85 0.05
CA ALA A 973 26.22 -8.48 -0.28
C ALA A 973 25.30 -7.88 -1.34
N ALA A 974 24.92 -8.68 -2.33
CA ALA A 974 23.96 -8.32 -3.36
C ALA A 974 22.57 -8.08 -2.75
N ALA A 975 22.09 -8.94 -1.86
CA ALA A 975 20.81 -8.76 -1.17
C ALA A 975 20.79 -7.49 -0.29
N GLU A 976 21.88 -7.21 0.44
CA GLU A 976 22.04 -5.97 1.21
C GLU A 976 22.10 -4.73 0.32
N HIS A 977 22.66 -4.86 -0.89
CA HIS A 977 22.71 -3.79 -1.87
C HIS A 977 21.36 -3.54 -2.55
N TYR A 978 20.67 -4.60 -2.99
CA TYR A 978 19.36 -4.53 -3.64
C TYR A 978 18.23 -4.17 -2.67
N ARG A 979 18.35 -4.64 -1.42
CA ARG A 979 17.55 -4.32 -0.23
C ARG A 979 16.13 -4.92 -0.20
N VAL A 980 15.44 -4.98 -1.33
CA VAL A 980 14.04 -5.44 -1.43
C VAL A 980 13.93 -6.92 -1.82
N GLU A 981 12.71 -7.44 -1.95
CA GLU A 981 12.43 -8.85 -2.17
C GLU A 981 13.05 -9.39 -3.48
N PRO A 982 13.76 -10.53 -3.45
CA PRO A 982 14.38 -11.11 -4.63
C PRO A 982 13.45 -12.06 -5.42
N TYR A 983 12.24 -12.30 -4.93
CA TYR A 983 11.24 -13.21 -5.51
C TYR A 983 10.04 -12.47 -6.10
N VAL A 984 10.06 -11.12 -6.13
CA VAL A 984 9.07 -10.31 -6.83
C VAL A 984 9.73 -9.12 -7.52
N VAL A 985 9.11 -8.64 -8.58
CA VAL A 985 9.65 -7.53 -9.36
C VAL A 985 9.41 -6.20 -8.66
N ALA A 986 10.47 -5.40 -8.56
CA ALA A 986 10.44 -3.99 -8.20
C ALA A 986 9.96 -3.12 -9.37
N ALA A 987 9.13 -2.10 -9.10
CA ALA A 987 8.73 -1.12 -10.12
C ALA A 987 9.96 -0.38 -10.65
N ASP A 988 10.92 -0.11 -9.76
CA ASP A 988 12.08 0.70 -10.05
C ASP A 988 13.36 0.18 -9.40
N VAL A 989 14.49 0.40 -10.07
CA VAL A 989 15.85 0.17 -9.54
C VAL A 989 16.66 1.44 -9.77
N TYR A 990 17.30 1.94 -8.72
CA TYR A 990 17.94 3.25 -8.77
C TYR A 990 19.24 3.24 -9.59
N ALA A 991 19.57 4.38 -10.18
CA ALA A 991 20.82 4.70 -10.87
C ALA A 991 21.61 5.84 -10.19
N GLY A 992 21.02 6.54 -9.22
CA GLY A 992 21.57 7.77 -8.61
C GLY A 992 22.77 7.55 -7.67
N GLN A 993 23.58 8.59 -7.48
CA GLN A 993 24.84 8.51 -6.71
C GLN A 993 24.62 8.05 -5.26
N GLY A 994 25.27 6.94 -4.88
CA GLY A 994 25.21 6.31 -3.56
C GLY A 994 24.06 5.34 -3.32
N LYS A 995 23.14 5.21 -4.29
CA LYS A 995 21.97 4.31 -4.21
C LYS A 995 21.74 3.45 -5.45
N GLY A 996 22.56 3.62 -6.50
CA GLY A 996 22.51 2.79 -7.70
C GLY A 996 22.42 1.30 -7.36
N GLY A 997 21.59 0.53 -8.07
CA GLY A 997 21.37 -0.90 -7.85
C GLY A 997 20.38 -1.27 -6.73
N ARG A 998 19.92 -0.31 -5.91
CA ARG A 998 18.85 -0.56 -4.93
C ARG A 998 17.50 -0.66 -5.60
N GLY A 999 16.73 -1.69 -5.26
CA GLY A 999 15.34 -1.81 -5.66
C GLY A 999 14.43 -0.89 -4.85
N GLY A 1000 13.34 -0.45 -5.49
CA GLY A 1000 12.28 0.34 -4.91
C GLY A 1000 10.90 -0.18 -5.35
N TRP A 1001 9.91 -0.01 -4.48
CA TRP A 1001 8.50 -0.25 -4.78
C TRP A 1001 8.21 -1.64 -5.37
N THR A 1002 8.37 -2.67 -4.55
CA THR A 1002 8.05 -4.06 -4.91
C THR A 1002 6.55 -4.34 -4.88
N TRP A 1003 6.15 -5.48 -5.44
CA TRP A 1003 4.78 -5.99 -5.49
C TRP A 1003 3.79 -5.17 -6.33
N TYR A 1004 3.42 -3.97 -5.91
CA TYR A 1004 2.38 -3.15 -6.53
C TYR A 1004 2.88 -2.40 -7.77
N THR A 1005 3.21 -3.14 -8.83
CA THR A 1005 3.59 -2.62 -10.14
C THR A 1005 3.10 -3.49 -11.30
N GLY A 1006 2.75 -2.88 -12.44
CA GLY A 1006 2.48 -3.60 -13.70
C GLY A 1006 3.73 -4.19 -14.35
N SER A 1007 4.91 -3.94 -13.79
CA SER A 1007 6.19 -4.52 -14.26
C SER A 1007 6.18 -6.06 -14.21
N ALA A 1008 5.47 -6.66 -13.26
CA ALA A 1008 5.37 -8.13 -13.17
C ALA A 1008 4.68 -8.73 -14.41
N GLY A 1009 3.57 -8.13 -14.84
CA GLY A 1009 2.85 -8.56 -16.04
C GLY A 1009 3.69 -8.38 -17.30
N TRP A 1010 4.36 -7.25 -17.45
CA TRP A 1010 5.20 -7.01 -18.63
C TRP A 1010 6.47 -7.86 -18.67
N LEU A 1011 7.12 -8.11 -17.53
CA LEU A 1011 8.27 -9.01 -17.46
C LEU A 1011 7.85 -10.46 -17.74
N TYR A 1012 6.65 -10.86 -17.29
CA TYR A 1012 6.07 -12.16 -17.64
C TYR A 1012 5.87 -12.31 -19.15
N ARG A 1013 5.29 -11.29 -19.80
CA ARG A 1013 5.14 -11.28 -21.26
C ARG A 1013 6.50 -11.27 -21.97
N ALA A 1014 7.49 -10.53 -21.46
CA ALA A 1014 8.84 -10.53 -22.01
C ALA A 1014 9.47 -11.94 -21.98
N ALA A 1015 9.26 -12.69 -20.90
CA ALA A 1015 9.71 -14.08 -20.80
C ALA A 1015 8.91 -15.01 -21.73
N VAL A 1016 7.58 -15.04 -21.60
CA VAL A 1016 6.71 -16.03 -22.25
C VAL A 1016 6.51 -15.74 -23.74
N GLU A 1017 6.15 -14.50 -24.09
CA GLU A 1017 5.89 -14.08 -25.47
C GLU A 1017 7.17 -13.64 -26.17
N GLY A 1018 8.04 -12.92 -25.47
CA GLY A 1018 9.26 -12.34 -26.05
C GLY A 1018 10.38 -13.35 -26.28
N ILE A 1019 10.80 -14.09 -25.24
CA ILE A 1019 11.96 -14.99 -25.29
C ILE A 1019 11.54 -16.42 -25.63
N LEU A 1020 10.62 -16.99 -24.86
CA LEU A 1020 10.13 -18.36 -25.08
C LEU A 1020 9.21 -18.45 -26.29
N GLY A 1021 8.55 -17.35 -26.67
CA GLY A 1021 7.74 -17.27 -27.89
C GLY A 1021 6.49 -18.13 -27.85
N ILE A 1022 5.85 -18.30 -26.70
CA ILE A 1022 4.60 -19.05 -26.54
C ILE A 1022 3.43 -18.08 -26.64
N GLU A 1023 2.64 -18.19 -27.71
CA GLU A 1023 1.51 -17.28 -27.97
C GLU A 1023 0.21 -18.06 -28.21
N ARG A 1024 -0.92 -17.51 -27.76
CA ARG A 1024 -2.26 -17.96 -28.15
C ARG A 1024 -2.84 -17.01 -29.21
N ARG A 1025 -3.43 -17.59 -30.27
CA ARG A 1025 -4.10 -16.87 -31.37
C ARG A 1025 -5.44 -17.54 -31.67
N GLY A 1026 -6.52 -17.03 -31.07
CA GLY A 1026 -7.84 -17.67 -31.11
C GLY A 1026 -7.80 -19.06 -30.48
N GLU A 1027 -8.13 -20.07 -31.29
CA GLU A 1027 -8.09 -21.49 -30.92
C GLU A 1027 -6.73 -22.15 -31.20
N ARG A 1028 -5.72 -21.38 -31.62
CA ARG A 1028 -4.39 -21.93 -31.94
C ARG A 1028 -3.35 -21.54 -30.91
N ILE A 1029 -2.39 -22.44 -30.68
CA ILE A 1029 -1.14 -22.14 -29.99
C ILE A 1029 -0.04 -22.00 -31.03
N GLN A 1030 0.75 -20.94 -30.91
CA GLN A 1030 1.85 -20.59 -31.80
C GLN A 1030 3.18 -20.55 -31.03
N PHE A 1031 4.24 -21.04 -31.67
CA PHE A 1031 5.59 -21.02 -31.13
C PHE A 1031 6.52 -20.18 -32.03
N LYS A 1032 7.15 -19.16 -31.44
CA LYS A 1032 8.15 -18.27 -32.05
C LYS A 1032 9.33 -18.01 -31.10
N PRO A 1033 10.01 -19.05 -30.61
CA PRO A 1033 11.05 -18.88 -29.61
C PRO A 1033 12.22 -18.05 -30.16
N LYS A 1034 12.71 -17.12 -29.35
CA LYS A 1034 13.80 -16.18 -29.63
C LYS A 1034 14.89 -16.37 -28.57
N LEU A 1035 15.40 -17.59 -28.52
CA LEU A 1035 16.33 -18.03 -27.47
C LEU A 1035 17.72 -17.40 -27.65
N PRO A 1036 18.44 -17.12 -26.55
CA PRO A 1036 19.84 -16.75 -26.64
C PRO A 1036 20.66 -17.87 -27.26
N SER A 1037 21.79 -17.53 -27.88
CA SER A 1037 22.62 -18.45 -28.67
C SER A 1037 23.18 -19.62 -27.86
N HIS A 1038 23.38 -19.42 -26.55
CA HIS A 1038 23.90 -20.44 -25.63
C HIS A 1038 22.83 -21.41 -25.09
N TRP A 1039 21.56 -21.28 -25.46
CA TRP A 1039 20.51 -22.23 -25.11
C TRP A 1039 20.25 -23.22 -26.24
N ASP A 1040 20.43 -24.51 -25.96
CA ASP A 1040 20.10 -25.59 -26.90
C ASP A 1040 18.58 -25.81 -27.06
N GLY A 1041 17.78 -25.33 -26.11
CA GLY A 1041 16.34 -25.54 -26.06
C GLY A 1041 15.75 -25.32 -24.67
N TYR A 1042 14.46 -25.61 -24.52
CA TYR A 1042 13.74 -25.63 -23.25
C TYR A 1042 12.56 -26.61 -23.30
N ALA A 1043 12.00 -26.96 -22.15
CA ALA A 1043 10.75 -27.72 -22.07
C ALA A 1043 9.64 -26.88 -21.43
N ALA A 1044 8.40 -27.15 -21.79
CA ALA A 1044 7.24 -26.54 -21.15
C ALA A 1044 6.04 -27.48 -21.08
N THR A 1045 5.21 -27.31 -20.05
CA THR A 1045 3.89 -27.90 -19.93
C THR A 1045 2.84 -26.79 -20.00
N LEU A 1046 1.91 -26.89 -20.94
CA LEU A 1046 0.86 -25.90 -21.15
C LEU A 1046 -0.51 -26.53 -20.91
N LYS A 1047 -1.35 -25.93 -20.07
CA LYS A 1047 -2.76 -26.29 -19.89
C LYS A 1047 -3.62 -25.20 -20.51
N VAL A 1048 -3.91 -25.33 -21.80
CA VAL A 1048 -4.54 -24.28 -22.60
C VAL A 1048 -5.60 -24.88 -23.53
N LEU A 1049 -6.69 -24.15 -23.77
CA LEU A 1049 -7.77 -24.58 -24.67
C LEU A 1049 -8.34 -25.98 -24.33
N GLY A 1050 -8.35 -26.32 -23.03
CA GLY A 1050 -8.82 -27.62 -22.53
C GLY A 1050 -7.88 -28.80 -22.81
N ALA A 1051 -6.66 -28.58 -23.28
CA ALA A 1051 -5.65 -29.60 -23.56
C ALA A 1051 -4.41 -29.46 -22.66
N GLU A 1052 -3.67 -30.56 -22.47
CA GLU A 1052 -2.34 -30.57 -21.82
C GLU A 1052 -1.26 -30.81 -22.89
N LEU A 1053 -0.39 -29.82 -23.11
CA LEU A 1053 0.67 -29.87 -24.11
C LEU A 1053 2.03 -30.01 -23.43
N ARG A 1054 2.77 -31.07 -23.75
CA ARG A 1054 4.18 -31.22 -23.36
C ARG A 1054 5.06 -30.78 -24.51
N VAL A 1055 5.63 -29.60 -24.37
CA VAL A 1055 6.42 -28.92 -25.40
C VAL A 1055 7.91 -29.15 -25.13
N ARG A 1056 8.66 -29.51 -26.17
CA ARG A 1056 10.12 -29.49 -26.15
C ARG A 1056 10.61 -28.66 -27.32
N VAL A 1057 11.32 -27.57 -27.03
CA VAL A 1057 11.97 -26.73 -28.02
C VAL A 1057 13.42 -27.15 -28.14
N VAL A 1058 13.90 -27.37 -29.36
CA VAL A 1058 15.29 -27.77 -29.63
C VAL A 1058 15.85 -27.01 -30.82
N ARG A 1059 17.11 -26.59 -30.73
CA ARG A 1059 17.90 -26.15 -31.89
C ARG A 1059 18.24 -27.36 -32.76
N ASP A 1060 17.99 -27.23 -34.07
CA ASP A 1060 18.29 -28.27 -35.04
C ASP A 1060 18.96 -27.65 -36.28
N ALA A 1061 20.25 -27.92 -36.45
CA ALA A 1061 21.04 -27.39 -37.58
C ALA A 1061 20.50 -27.79 -38.96
N LYS A 1062 19.61 -28.79 -39.04
CA LYS A 1062 18.99 -29.25 -40.30
C LYS A 1062 17.75 -28.44 -40.68
N VAL A 1063 17.17 -27.64 -39.77
CA VAL A 1063 15.98 -26.83 -40.07
C VAL A 1063 16.35 -25.39 -40.39
N LYS A 1064 15.75 -24.84 -41.46
CA LYS A 1064 15.96 -23.45 -41.90
C LYS A 1064 14.90 -22.48 -41.38
N ALA A 1065 13.81 -23.02 -40.82
CA ALA A 1065 12.68 -22.28 -40.26
C ALA A 1065 12.03 -23.12 -39.16
N ILE A 1066 11.24 -22.48 -38.31
CA ILE A 1066 10.50 -23.15 -37.23
C ILE A 1066 9.59 -24.23 -37.82
N SER A 1067 9.63 -25.43 -37.26
CA SER A 1067 8.73 -26.53 -37.60
C SER A 1067 8.25 -27.26 -36.36
N LEU A 1068 7.05 -27.83 -36.43
CA LEU A 1068 6.43 -28.55 -35.32
C LEU A 1068 6.31 -30.04 -35.65
N GLU A 1069 6.45 -30.87 -34.63
CA GLU A 1069 6.16 -32.29 -34.67
C GLU A 1069 5.18 -32.60 -33.52
N ILE A 1070 3.95 -32.98 -33.87
CA ILE A 1070 2.86 -33.18 -32.90
C ILE A 1070 2.54 -34.66 -32.87
N ASN A 1071 2.73 -35.31 -31.71
CA ASN A 1071 2.57 -36.76 -31.53
C ASN A 1071 3.31 -37.57 -32.62
N GLY A 1072 4.54 -37.16 -32.94
CA GLY A 1072 5.39 -37.78 -33.98
C GLY A 1072 5.07 -37.39 -35.43
N LYS A 1073 4.04 -36.57 -35.67
CA LYS A 1073 3.63 -36.14 -37.02
C LYS A 1073 4.14 -34.72 -37.32
N LYS A 1074 5.00 -34.60 -38.34
CA LYS A 1074 5.60 -33.32 -38.74
C LYS A 1074 4.61 -32.40 -39.46
N THR A 1075 4.66 -31.11 -39.13
CA THR A 1075 3.97 -30.04 -39.84
C THR A 1075 4.94 -28.87 -40.09
N LYS A 1076 4.77 -28.19 -41.23
CA LYS A 1076 5.54 -26.98 -41.56
C LYS A 1076 4.98 -25.71 -40.91
N ALA A 1077 3.83 -25.80 -40.24
CA ALA A 1077 3.24 -24.67 -39.53
C ALA A 1077 3.96 -24.42 -38.20
N SER A 1078 4.03 -23.15 -37.78
CA SER A 1078 4.49 -22.74 -36.43
C SER A 1078 3.34 -22.66 -35.40
N SER A 1079 2.12 -23.03 -35.80
CA SER A 1079 0.96 -23.06 -34.91
C SER A 1079 0.04 -24.25 -35.21
N PHE A 1080 -0.71 -24.69 -34.21
CA PHE A 1080 -1.74 -25.70 -34.36
C PHE A 1080 -2.90 -25.47 -33.38
N GLU A 1081 -4.04 -26.10 -33.66
CA GLU A 1081 -5.23 -26.08 -32.82
C GLU A 1081 -5.23 -27.36 -31.96
N PRO A 1082 -5.02 -27.26 -30.63
CA PRO A 1082 -5.10 -28.41 -29.75
C PRO A 1082 -6.57 -28.80 -29.54
N LYS A 1083 -6.85 -30.09 -29.41
CA LYS A 1083 -8.20 -30.57 -29.14
C LYS A 1083 -8.44 -30.66 -27.63
N ALA A 1084 -9.58 -30.16 -27.17
CA ALA A 1084 -9.96 -30.27 -25.77
C ALA A 1084 -9.97 -31.75 -25.31
N GLY A 1085 -9.40 -32.02 -24.14
CA GLY A 1085 -9.23 -33.37 -23.58
C GLY A 1085 -7.97 -34.10 -24.02
N ASP A 1086 -7.26 -33.62 -25.06
CA ASP A 1086 -6.04 -34.27 -25.52
C ASP A 1086 -4.84 -33.99 -24.62
N LYS A 1087 -3.96 -34.99 -24.53
CA LYS A 1087 -2.56 -34.83 -24.11
C LYS A 1087 -1.69 -34.94 -25.35
N ALA A 1088 -0.94 -33.89 -25.69
CA ALA A 1088 -0.12 -33.88 -26.90
C ALA A 1088 1.36 -33.63 -26.56
N GLU A 1089 2.24 -34.37 -27.22
CA GLU A 1089 3.67 -34.09 -27.24
C GLU A 1089 3.99 -33.24 -28.47
N VAL A 1090 4.63 -32.09 -28.23
CA VAL A 1090 4.98 -31.11 -29.27
C VAL A 1090 6.47 -30.90 -29.26
N VAL A 1091 7.16 -31.25 -30.34
CA VAL A 1091 8.56 -30.88 -30.55
C VAL A 1091 8.63 -29.68 -31.49
N VAL A 1092 9.16 -28.57 -30.99
CA VAL A 1092 9.42 -27.35 -31.76
C VAL A 1092 10.88 -27.37 -32.16
N ARG A 1093 11.16 -27.46 -33.47
CA ARG A 1093 12.52 -27.39 -33.99
C ARG A 1093 12.77 -25.98 -34.50
N ILE A 1094 13.81 -25.33 -34.00
CA ILE A 1094 14.23 -24.00 -34.43
C ILE A 1094 15.60 -24.05 -35.11
N PRO A 1095 15.90 -23.10 -36.00
CA PRO A 1095 17.22 -23.00 -36.61
C PRO A 1095 18.32 -22.90 -35.54
N ALA A 1096 19.50 -23.42 -35.86
CA ALA A 1096 20.69 -23.31 -35.02
C ALA A 1096 21.06 -21.85 -34.75
#